data_AF-A0A958MQ20-F1
#
_entry.id   AF-A0A958MQ20-F1
#
_cell.length_a   1.000
_cell.length_b   1.000
_cell.length_c   1.000
_cell.angle_alpha   90.00
_cell.angle_beta   90.00
_cell.angle_gamma   90.00
#
_symmetry.space_group_name_H-M   'P 1'
#
loop_
_entity.id
_entity.type
_entity.pdbx_description
1 polymer ?
#
loop_
_entity_poly.entity_id
_entity_poly.type
_entity_poly.pdbx_seq_one_letter_code
_entity_poly.pdbx_strand_id
1 'polypeptide(L)'
;MSDEKRNEDDQQPEVSAEGSVEDSGDPQRAVLEAYGISDIAELDKLELSILIVVKNKSPFESAATFLSRRNWPTTVVSSLPEAIQALVAQQPQFVLVSANHPNPKIAKLPLIIAQAFNTRCIGFCEKNDGHSVGQLNAMRVPHRFFGQMSGPSIHRQIKKIVLDEYDAAKPQRQTDATFGGQSEDGTIRVAGGSHDSGHHSLGDGSHATRGPSFVKGEKPDAASLMKMLADSGEDGDDSASDDGNDSLIYREGNSSSRGGRKPQIYFQEGTHGPGSQDPRGAKTAEGGERSSSNSQAGRPFQVSQPKAIKPGQKDETEEEKARAQSGDFLDKSVDGQGLKGHQVEEEGPGSGKEHRADQKGSGPGLEASGTQTGPTGEMFDAKAGAAESGAEKSALQKGPGLAGDSVGSGTDSKSGQGYLGGPAKEGQDHTAGTEAAGTKDLKSQLKSLNAKIPPKSEDMVGLAKAVKKALDEVCRENNQQTKYLVRAPVLGVIPYRSGKQNGFVTVAWADHHNKGSQGFLEALRFSLMNFLPMEGVKASLDQEFILEVDDIHFLKLAEGESEFLIIREHEGLEVGVAFFKGDPSKTHVKKAVDKMVSIKIDDLSTEDPVTFKAYLKMELNQKYVLYLTEGRKILSSQKDRLKKSKVPGLHVNEEDFEKFLRYLSQVEVRNLVRKFNKQESESKSA
;
A
#
# COMPACT_ATOMS: atom_id res chain seq x y z
N MET A 1 47.79 -41.05 -60.54
CA MET A 1 46.94 -40.94 -61.74
C MET A 1 45.71 -41.77 -61.47
N SER A 2 44.48 -41.29 -61.36
CA SER A 2 43.92 -39.94 -61.44
C SER A 2 42.51 -40.04 -60.81
N ASP A 3 41.98 -38.87 -60.48
CA ASP A 3 40.72 -38.52 -59.84
C ASP A 3 39.47 -39.32 -60.23
N GLU A 4 38.56 -39.52 -59.26
CA GLU A 4 37.18 -39.02 -59.40
C GLU A 4 36.49 -38.90 -58.03
N LYS A 5 36.34 -37.64 -57.59
CA LYS A 5 35.49 -37.22 -56.46
C LYS A 5 34.05 -37.09 -56.95
N ARG A 6 33.09 -37.65 -56.22
CA ARG A 6 31.67 -37.28 -56.31
C ARG A 6 31.16 -36.86 -54.94
N ASN A 7 30.42 -35.75 -54.99
CA ASN A 7 29.89 -34.94 -53.91
C ASN A 7 29.01 -35.73 -52.93
N GLU A 8 29.24 -35.48 -51.64
CA GLU A 8 28.25 -35.66 -50.57
C GLU A 8 27.36 -34.41 -50.55
N ASP A 9 26.07 -34.60 -50.83
CA ASP A 9 25.05 -33.57 -50.72
C ASP A 9 24.66 -33.37 -49.26
N ASP A 10 24.71 -32.10 -48.88
CA ASP A 10 24.13 -31.45 -47.70
C ASP A 10 22.71 -31.94 -47.40
N GLN A 11 22.51 -32.54 -46.22
CA GLN A 11 21.22 -32.55 -45.52
C GLN A 11 21.44 -31.87 -44.17
N GLN A 12 21.26 -30.56 -44.15
CA GLN A 12 21.05 -29.84 -42.89
C GLN A 12 19.64 -30.16 -42.37
N PRO A 13 19.48 -30.42 -41.06
CA PRO A 13 18.16 -30.56 -40.46
C PRO A 13 17.47 -29.19 -40.40
N GLU A 14 16.26 -29.11 -40.95
CA GLU A 14 15.32 -28.01 -40.69
C GLU A 14 15.09 -27.90 -39.18
N VAL A 15 15.73 -26.89 -38.57
CA VAL A 15 15.39 -26.43 -37.23
C VAL A 15 14.18 -25.52 -37.38
N SER A 16 12.99 -26.08 -37.13
CA SER A 16 11.75 -25.34 -36.99
C SER A 16 11.92 -24.27 -35.90
N ALA A 17 12.04 -23.03 -36.32
CA ALA A 17 12.02 -21.87 -35.42
C ALA A 17 10.59 -21.69 -34.90
N GLU A 18 10.25 -22.41 -33.82
CA GLU A 18 9.15 -22.02 -32.94
C GLU A 18 9.61 -20.76 -32.19
N GLY A 19 9.32 -19.60 -32.79
CA GLY A 19 9.49 -18.32 -32.16
C GLY A 19 8.64 -18.28 -30.89
N SER A 20 9.29 -18.24 -29.73
CA SER A 20 8.70 -17.82 -28.48
C SER A 20 8.25 -16.38 -28.65
N VAL A 21 6.99 -16.18 -29.03
CA VAL A 21 6.30 -14.90 -28.90
C VAL A 21 6.35 -14.58 -27.42
N GLU A 22 7.21 -13.65 -27.04
CA GLU A 22 7.25 -13.12 -25.69
C GLU A 22 5.85 -12.59 -25.37
N ASP A 23 5.19 -13.31 -24.46
CA ASP A 23 3.84 -13.09 -23.97
C ASP A 23 3.79 -11.68 -23.38
N SER A 24 3.47 -10.69 -24.24
CA SER A 24 3.22 -9.33 -23.83
C SER A 24 2.02 -9.38 -22.90
N GLY A 25 2.28 -9.40 -21.60
CA GLY A 25 1.32 -9.66 -20.54
C GLY A 25 0.07 -8.80 -20.69
N ASP A 26 -0.95 -9.38 -21.35
CA ASP A 26 -2.23 -8.73 -21.53
C ASP A 26 -2.84 -8.58 -20.12
N PRO A 27 -2.99 -7.35 -19.61
CA PRO A 27 -3.53 -7.13 -18.27
C PRO A 27 -4.92 -7.75 -18.09
N GLN A 28 -5.66 -7.94 -19.18
CA GLN A 28 -6.94 -8.63 -19.17
C GLN A 28 -6.81 -10.12 -18.84
N ARG A 29 -5.79 -10.77 -19.41
CA ARG A 29 -5.50 -12.18 -19.18
C ARG A 29 -5.11 -12.41 -17.73
N ALA A 30 -4.38 -11.48 -17.10
CA ALA A 30 -4.05 -11.54 -15.68
C ALA A 30 -5.29 -11.48 -14.78
N VAL A 31 -6.33 -10.72 -15.16
CA VAL A 31 -7.61 -10.72 -14.42
C VAL A 31 -8.30 -12.08 -14.53
N LEU A 32 -8.42 -12.63 -15.75
CA LEU A 32 -9.04 -13.94 -15.97
C LEU A 32 -8.28 -15.07 -15.27
N GLU A 33 -6.94 -15.04 -15.33
CA GLU A 33 -6.05 -16.00 -14.68
C GLU A 33 -6.18 -15.97 -13.15
N ALA A 34 -6.38 -14.78 -12.56
CA ALA A 34 -6.67 -14.66 -11.12
C ALA A 34 -7.97 -15.37 -10.70
N TYR A 35 -8.88 -15.61 -11.64
CA TYR A 35 -10.09 -16.40 -11.45
C TYR A 35 -10.00 -17.83 -12.00
N GLY A 36 -8.86 -18.22 -12.59
CA GLY A 36 -8.63 -19.54 -13.17
C GLY A 36 -9.39 -19.79 -14.47
N ILE A 37 -9.75 -18.74 -15.21
CA ILE A 37 -10.40 -18.87 -16.54
C ILE A 37 -9.50 -18.34 -17.65
N SER A 38 -9.66 -18.91 -18.84
CA SER A 38 -8.92 -18.49 -20.04
C SER A 38 -9.75 -17.57 -20.93
N ASP A 39 -11.08 -17.65 -20.86
CA ASP A 39 -12.00 -16.90 -21.70
C ASP A 39 -13.22 -16.43 -20.89
N ILE A 40 -13.74 -15.26 -21.25
CA ILE A 40 -14.92 -14.64 -20.66
C ILE A 40 -16.20 -15.45 -20.90
N ALA A 41 -16.24 -16.25 -21.97
CA ALA A 41 -17.33 -17.19 -22.22
C ALA A 41 -17.44 -18.28 -21.13
N GLU A 42 -16.37 -18.52 -20.37
CA GLU A 42 -16.32 -19.54 -19.32
C GLU A 42 -16.71 -19.01 -17.93
N LEU A 43 -17.23 -17.79 -17.84
CA LEU A 43 -17.65 -17.19 -16.57
C LEU A 43 -18.71 -18.01 -15.81
N ASP A 44 -19.50 -18.84 -16.51
CA ASP A 44 -20.46 -19.78 -15.91
C ASP A 44 -19.81 -21.05 -15.32
N LYS A 45 -18.57 -21.37 -15.71
CA LYS A 45 -17.83 -22.53 -15.24
C LYS A 45 -16.92 -22.21 -14.05
N LEU A 46 -16.80 -20.93 -13.70
CA LEU A 46 -15.99 -20.49 -12.57
C LEU A 46 -16.40 -21.18 -11.27
N GLU A 47 -15.41 -21.63 -10.50
CA GLU A 47 -15.62 -22.12 -9.14
C GLU A 47 -15.31 -20.99 -8.16
N LEU A 48 -16.35 -20.26 -7.74
CA LEU A 48 -16.18 -19.13 -6.83
C LEU A 48 -16.59 -19.45 -5.39
N SER A 49 -15.68 -19.26 -4.44
CA SER A 49 -15.98 -19.41 -3.01
C SER A 49 -16.60 -18.12 -2.44
N ILE A 50 -17.76 -18.25 -1.81
CA ILE A 50 -18.57 -17.12 -1.34
C ILE A 50 -18.87 -17.25 0.15
N LEU A 51 -18.70 -16.15 0.89
CA LEU A 51 -19.14 -16.02 2.27
C LEU A 51 -20.21 -14.94 2.39
N ILE A 52 -21.36 -15.27 2.98
CA ILE A 52 -22.46 -14.33 3.22
C ILE A 52 -22.61 -14.08 4.72
N VAL A 53 -22.42 -12.83 5.16
CA VAL A 53 -22.54 -12.38 6.55
C VAL A 53 -23.85 -11.61 6.73
N VAL A 54 -24.81 -12.20 7.45
CA VAL A 54 -26.19 -11.71 7.58
C VAL A 54 -26.65 -11.65 9.03
N LYS A 55 -27.69 -10.88 9.35
CA LYS A 55 -28.36 -10.93 10.64
C LYS A 55 -29.13 -12.24 10.81
N ASN A 56 -29.90 -12.64 9.80
CA ASN A 56 -30.72 -13.85 9.81
C ASN A 56 -30.29 -14.81 8.70
N LYS A 57 -29.86 -16.05 9.05
CA LYS A 57 -29.40 -17.04 8.04
C LYS A 57 -30.51 -17.56 7.14
N SER A 58 -31.68 -17.85 7.72
CA SER A 58 -32.77 -18.59 7.05
C SER A 58 -33.18 -18.05 5.66
N PRO A 59 -33.37 -16.73 5.44
CA PRO A 59 -33.72 -16.22 4.11
C PRO A 59 -32.65 -16.48 3.03
N PHE A 60 -31.39 -16.64 3.44
CA PHE A 60 -30.23 -16.73 2.56
C PHE A 60 -29.77 -18.15 2.29
N GLU A 61 -30.25 -19.15 3.02
CA GLU A 61 -29.93 -20.57 2.79
C GLU A 61 -30.38 -21.06 1.41
N SER A 62 -31.54 -20.55 0.95
CA SER A 62 -32.04 -20.84 -0.40
C SER A 62 -31.11 -20.28 -1.50
N ALA A 63 -30.58 -19.07 -1.28
CA ALA A 63 -29.61 -18.44 -2.17
C ALA A 63 -28.27 -19.19 -2.17
N ALA A 64 -27.77 -19.60 -1.00
CA ALA A 64 -26.55 -20.37 -0.86
C ALA A 64 -26.65 -21.75 -1.55
N THR A 65 -27.79 -22.43 -1.40
CA THR A 65 -28.06 -23.69 -2.10
C THR A 65 -28.07 -23.50 -3.61
N PHE A 66 -28.69 -22.43 -4.10
CA PHE A 66 -28.72 -22.10 -5.52
C PHE A 66 -27.32 -21.86 -6.09
N LEU A 67 -26.48 -21.10 -5.39
CA LEU A 67 -25.10 -20.80 -5.80
C LEU A 67 -24.22 -22.07 -5.76
N SER A 68 -24.35 -22.88 -4.71
CA SER A 68 -23.59 -24.13 -4.57
C SER A 68 -23.93 -25.14 -5.67
N ARG A 69 -25.17 -25.18 -6.16
CA ARG A 69 -25.56 -26.00 -7.34
C ARG A 69 -24.91 -25.56 -8.65
N ARG A 70 -24.32 -24.37 -8.69
CA ARG A 70 -23.54 -23.83 -9.82
C ARG A 70 -22.05 -23.82 -9.55
N ASN A 71 -21.60 -24.72 -8.66
CA ASN A 71 -20.21 -24.84 -8.26
C ASN A 71 -19.65 -23.58 -7.58
N TRP A 72 -20.51 -22.74 -6.99
CA TRP A 72 -20.08 -21.58 -6.19
C TRP A 72 -20.30 -21.90 -4.71
N PRO A 73 -19.36 -22.61 -4.04
CA PRO A 73 -19.54 -23.02 -2.65
C PRO A 73 -19.78 -21.80 -1.77
N THR A 74 -20.96 -21.76 -1.14
CA THR A 74 -21.44 -20.60 -0.41
C THR A 74 -21.70 -20.92 1.05
N THR A 75 -21.00 -20.24 1.96
CA THR A 75 -21.20 -20.35 3.41
C THR A 75 -22.01 -19.15 3.92
N VAL A 76 -23.03 -19.40 4.75
CA VAL A 76 -23.84 -18.33 5.37
C VAL A 76 -23.59 -18.30 6.88
N VAL A 77 -23.16 -17.15 7.37
CA VAL A 77 -22.82 -16.91 8.79
C VAL A 77 -23.63 -15.74 9.34
N SER A 78 -23.92 -15.78 10.64
CA SER A 78 -24.70 -14.71 11.30
C SER A 78 -24.02 -14.10 12.51
N SER A 79 -22.85 -14.62 12.88
CA SER A 79 -22.03 -14.06 13.93
C SER A 79 -20.71 -13.60 13.32
N LEU A 80 -20.23 -12.44 13.78
CA LEU A 80 -18.95 -11.88 13.35
C LEU A 80 -17.77 -12.82 13.66
N PRO A 81 -17.70 -13.52 14.81
CA PRO A 81 -16.65 -14.51 15.07
C PRO A 81 -16.66 -15.68 14.09
N GLU A 82 -17.84 -16.24 13.76
CA GLU A 82 -17.96 -17.29 12.72
C GLU A 82 -17.50 -16.76 11.36
N ALA A 83 -17.83 -15.51 11.02
CA ALA A 83 -17.40 -14.90 9.76
C ALA A 83 -15.87 -14.82 9.67
N ILE A 84 -15.18 -14.41 10.74
CA ILE A 84 -13.72 -14.33 10.76
C ILE A 84 -13.08 -15.71 10.69
N GLN A 85 -13.63 -16.70 11.40
CA GLN A 85 -13.17 -18.09 11.29
C GLN A 85 -13.35 -18.64 9.87
N ALA A 86 -14.50 -18.38 9.25
CA ALA A 86 -14.77 -18.79 7.87
C ALA A 86 -13.85 -18.08 6.86
N LEU A 87 -13.54 -16.78 7.06
CA LEU A 87 -12.58 -16.05 6.23
C LEU A 87 -11.19 -16.68 6.25
N VAL A 88 -10.69 -17.02 7.45
CA VAL A 88 -9.37 -17.64 7.62
C VAL A 88 -9.34 -19.06 7.06
N ALA A 89 -10.39 -19.86 7.32
CA ALA A 89 -10.44 -21.25 6.94
C ALA A 89 -10.69 -21.48 5.44
N GLN A 90 -11.63 -20.73 4.85
CA GLN A 90 -12.10 -20.96 3.48
C GLN A 90 -11.46 -20.01 2.45
N GLN A 91 -10.92 -18.88 2.90
CA GLN A 91 -10.36 -17.81 2.05
C GLN A 91 -11.29 -17.47 0.87
N PRO A 92 -12.54 -17.02 1.14
CA PRO A 92 -13.52 -16.78 0.09
C PRO A 92 -13.03 -15.69 -0.87
N GLN A 93 -13.34 -15.82 -2.16
CA GLN A 93 -13.05 -14.80 -3.18
C GLN A 93 -14.01 -13.62 -3.11
N PHE A 94 -15.26 -13.89 -2.70
CA PHE A 94 -16.29 -12.86 -2.50
C PHE A 94 -16.89 -12.95 -1.11
N VAL A 95 -17.04 -11.80 -0.45
CA VAL A 95 -17.70 -11.68 0.85
C VAL A 95 -18.85 -10.68 0.75
N LEU A 96 -20.06 -11.15 1.04
CA LEU A 96 -21.25 -10.32 1.06
C LEU A 96 -21.56 -9.95 2.49
N VAL A 97 -21.67 -8.65 2.77
CA VAL A 97 -21.85 -8.12 4.13
C VAL A 97 -23.15 -7.36 4.23
N SER A 98 -24.04 -7.80 5.12
CA SER A 98 -25.29 -7.12 5.42
C SER A 98 -25.04 -5.83 6.23
N ALA A 99 -25.58 -4.72 5.75
CA ALA A 99 -25.62 -3.45 6.48
C ALA A 99 -26.51 -3.54 7.74
N ASN A 100 -27.41 -4.52 7.80
CA ASN A 100 -28.37 -4.73 8.89
C ASN A 100 -27.85 -5.62 10.02
N HIS A 101 -26.59 -6.03 9.97
CA HIS A 101 -26.02 -6.90 10.98
C HIS A 101 -25.98 -6.18 12.35
N PRO A 102 -26.34 -6.85 13.46
CA PRO A 102 -26.52 -6.20 14.77
C PRO A 102 -25.23 -5.65 15.37
N ASN A 103 -24.07 -6.16 14.94
CA ASN A 103 -22.78 -5.69 15.43
C ASN A 103 -22.34 -4.43 14.68
N PRO A 104 -22.14 -3.27 15.34
CA PRO A 104 -21.75 -2.02 14.67
C PRO A 104 -20.37 -2.10 14.02
N LYS A 105 -19.50 -3.00 14.48
CA LYS A 105 -18.16 -3.22 13.91
C LYS A 105 -18.21 -3.81 12.50
N ILE A 106 -19.37 -4.34 12.08
CA ILE A 106 -19.56 -4.88 10.73
C ILE A 106 -19.28 -3.83 9.65
N ALA A 107 -19.48 -2.54 9.95
CA ALA A 107 -19.27 -1.48 8.98
C ALA A 107 -17.80 -1.32 8.59
N LYS A 108 -16.86 -1.70 9.48
CA LYS A 108 -15.42 -1.67 9.24
C LYS A 108 -14.89 -2.96 8.60
N LEU A 109 -15.67 -4.04 8.66
CA LEU A 109 -15.26 -5.36 8.19
C LEU A 109 -14.82 -5.37 6.72
N PRO A 110 -15.52 -4.72 5.76
CA PRO A 110 -15.08 -4.72 4.36
C PRO A 110 -13.69 -4.12 4.14
N LEU A 111 -13.35 -3.05 4.88
CA LEU A 111 -12.04 -2.42 4.79
C LEU A 111 -10.93 -3.37 5.27
N ILE A 112 -11.19 -4.05 6.39
CA ILE A 112 -10.24 -5.03 6.96
C ILE A 112 -10.09 -6.22 6.03
N ILE A 113 -11.18 -6.75 5.47
CA ILE A 113 -11.13 -7.89 4.55
C ILE A 113 -10.35 -7.54 3.28
N ALA A 114 -10.61 -6.37 2.69
CA ALA A 114 -9.89 -5.92 1.50
C ALA A 114 -8.38 -5.78 1.77
N GLN A 115 -8.01 -5.25 2.93
CA GLN A 115 -6.61 -5.08 3.35
C GLN A 115 -5.91 -6.40 3.68
N ALA A 116 -6.58 -7.30 4.40
CA ALA A 116 -5.98 -8.52 4.95
C ALA A 116 -5.93 -9.68 3.95
N PHE A 117 -6.97 -9.83 3.12
CA PHE A 117 -7.18 -11.01 2.30
C PHE A 117 -7.20 -10.72 0.79
N ASN A 118 -7.20 -9.45 0.38
CA ASN A 118 -7.44 -9.06 -1.01
C ASN A 118 -8.75 -9.67 -1.58
N THR A 119 -9.74 -9.86 -0.71
CA THR A 119 -11.04 -10.44 -1.02
C THR A 119 -12.04 -9.34 -1.37
N ARG A 120 -12.89 -9.58 -2.36
CA ARG A 120 -13.87 -8.59 -2.84
C ARG A 120 -15.08 -8.56 -1.92
N CYS A 121 -15.37 -7.37 -1.39
CA CYS A 121 -16.52 -7.17 -0.52
C CYS A 121 -17.68 -6.49 -1.24
N ILE A 122 -18.88 -7.05 -1.08
CA ILE A 122 -20.13 -6.50 -1.59
C ILE A 122 -21.02 -6.19 -0.39
N GLY A 123 -21.35 -4.92 -0.16
CA GLY A 123 -22.33 -4.56 0.86
C GLY A 123 -23.75 -4.65 0.31
N PHE A 124 -24.70 -5.07 1.14
CA PHE A 124 -26.12 -5.11 0.76
C PHE A 124 -27.04 -4.83 1.96
N CYS A 125 -28.30 -4.49 1.68
CA CYS A 125 -29.33 -4.32 2.70
C CYS A 125 -30.24 -5.55 2.74
N GLU A 126 -30.51 -6.10 3.93
CA GLU A 126 -31.52 -7.16 4.10
C GLU A 126 -32.94 -6.62 3.94
N LYS A 127 -33.13 -5.36 4.33
CA LYS A 127 -34.40 -4.63 4.22
C LYS A 127 -34.18 -3.38 3.37
N ASN A 128 -35.18 -3.03 2.55
CA ASN A 128 -35.11 -1.86 1.69
C ASN A 128 -35.71 -0.62 2.38
N ASP A 129 -35.22 -0.30 3.57
CA ASP A 129 -35.58 0.89 4.33
C ASP A 129 -34.44 1.92 4.34
N GLY A 130 -34.79 3.20 4.48
CA GLY A 130 -33.84 4.30 4.40
C GLY A 130 -32.70 4.20 5.41
N HIS A 131 -32.95 3.63 6.59
CA HIS A 131 -31.92 3.39 7.60
C HIS A 131 -30.86 2.40 7.12
N SER A 132 -31.29 1.26 6.57
CA SER A 132 -30.38 0.25 6.00
C SER A 132 -29.55 0.79 4.84
N VAL A 133 -30.16 1.59 3.97
CA VAL A 133 -29.45 2.26 2.87
C VAL A 133 -28.42 3.26 3.41
N GLY A 134 -28.78 4.02 4.45
CA GLY A 134 -27.85 4.91 5.15
C GLY A 134 -26.66 4.16 5.74
N GLN A 135 -26.90 3.03 6.40
CA GLN A 135 -25.85 2.15 6.93
C GLN A 135 -24.97 1.60 5.82
N LEU A 136 -25.55 1.11 4.72
CA LEU A 136 -24.80 0.59 3.57
C LEU A 136 -23.87 1.66 2.96
N ASN A 137 -24.34 2.90 2.86
CA ASN A 137 -23.51 4.02 2.39
C ASN A 137 -22.36 4.34 3.36
N ALA A 138 -22.58 4.19 4.68
CA ALA A 138 -21.56 4.40 5.69
C ALA A 138 -20.45 3.33 5.69
N MET A 139 -20.72 2.12 5.19
CA MET A 139 -19.73 1.02 5.12
C MET A 139 -18.58 1.26 4.13
N ARG A 140 -18.68 2.26 3.23
CA ARG A 140 -17.67 2.60 2.21
C ARG A 140 -17.21 1.40 1.35
N VAL A 141 -18.11 0.47 1.08
CA VAL A 141 -17.83 -0.68 0.20
C VAL A 141 -17.75 -0.24 -1.28
N PRO A 142 -16.81 -0.79 -2.08
CA PRO A 142 -16.71 -0.51 -3.51
C PRO A 142 -17.94 -0.97 -4.28
N HIS A 143 -18.44 -2.17 -3.97
CA HIS A 143 -19.61 -2.76 -4.62
C HIS A 143 -20.79 -2.78 -3.67
N ARG A 144 -21.94 -2.28 -4.14
CA ARG A 144 -23.19 -2.23 -3.39
C ARG A 144 -24.28 -2.97 -4.16
N PHE A 145 -25.07 -3.74 -3.44
CA PHE A 145 -26.23 -4.42 -3.97
C PHE A 145 -27.50 -3.88 -3.33
N PHE A 146 -28.39 -3.33 -4.16
CA PHE A 146 -29.69 -2.82 -3.75
C PHE A 146 -30.79 -3.77 -4.21
N GLY A 147 -31.73 -4.08 -3.32
CA GLY A 147 -32.88 -4.96 -3.61
C GLY A 147 -32.87 -6.27 -2.84
N GLN A 148 -33.85 -7.13 -3.12
CA GLN A 148 -33.96 -8.43 -2.46
C GLN A 148 -32.88 -9.40 -2.95
N MET A 149 -32.12 -9.92 -2.00
CA MET A 149 -31.05 -10.88 -2.24
C MET A 149 -31.61 -12.26 -2.56
N SER A 150 -31.49 -12.66 -3.82
CA SER A 150 -31.78 -14.00 -4.31
C SER A 150 -30.53 -14.62 -4.94
N GLY A 151 -30.41 -15.95 -4.93
CA GLY A 151 -29.29 -16.66 -5.59
C GLY A 151 -29.03 -16.18 -7.04
N PRO A 152 -30.05 -16.07 -7.92
CA PRO A 152 -29.87 -15.54 -9.27
C PRO A 152 -29.36 -14.10 -9.32
N SER A 153 -29.80 -13.25 -8.39
CA SER A 153 -29.37 -11.85 -8.34
C SER A 153 -27.93 -11.70 -7.87
N ILE A 154 -27.50 -12.50 -6.88
CA ILE A 154 -26.12 -12.54 -6.39
C ILE A 154 -25.20 -13.00 -7.53
N HIS A 155 -25.58 -14.07 -8.22
CA HIS A 155 -24.83 -14.61 -9.35
C HIS A 155 -24.61 -13.56 -10.45
N ARG A 156 -25.68 -12.84 -10.85
CA ARG A 156 -25.57 -11.76 -11.85
C ARG A 156 -24.69 -10.61 -11.38
N GLN A 157 -24.80 -10.22 -10.10
CA GLN A 157 -23.99 -9.12 -9.57
C GLN A 157 -22.50 -9.46 -9.55
N ILE A 158 -22.14 -10.66 -9.08
CA ILE A 158 -20.73 -11.10 -9.04
C ILE A 158 -20.16 -11.16 -10.46
N LYS A 159 -20.92 -11.73 -11.42
CA LYS A 159 -20.51 -11.74 -12.82
C LYS A 159 -20.27 -10.34 -13.38
N LYS A 160 -21.17 -9.41 -13.07
CA LYS A 160 -21.01 -8.02 -13.47
C LYS A 160 -19.71 -7.43 -12.91
N ILE A 161 -19.40 -7.67 -11.64
CA ILE A 161 -18.16 -7.18 -11.00
C ILE A 161 -16.93 -7.75 -11.71
N VAL A 162 -16.90 -9.06 -11.98
CA VAL A 162 -15.77 -9.69 -12.70
C VAL A 162 -15.62 -9.12 -14.11
N LEU A 163 -16.73 -8.89 -14.81
CA LEU A 163 -16.74 -8.28 -16.14
C LEU A 163 -16.25 -6.82 -16.11
N ASP A 164 -16.73 -6.02 -15.16
CA ASP A 164 -16.32 -4.63 -14.98
C ASP A 164 -14.80 -4.55 -14.69
N GLU A 165 -14.25 -5.46 -13.88
CA GLU A 165 -12.80 -5.57 -13.63
C GLU A 165 -12.01 -5.98 -14.88
N TYR A 166 -12.53 -6.92 -15.66
CA TYR A 166 -11.93 -7.35 -16.92
C TYR A 166 -11.87 -6.22 -17.96
N ASP A 167 -12.95 -5.44 -18.06
CA ASP A 167 -13.02 -4.29 -18.96
C ASP A 167 -12.16 -3.12 -18.47
N ALA A 168 -12.07 -2.90 -17.16
CA ALA A 168 -11.17 -1.88 -16.58
C ALA A 168 -9.69 -2.20 -16.78
N ALA A 169 -9.33 -3.49 -16.92
CA ALA A 169 -7.98 -3.91 -17.24
C ALA A 169 -7.62 -3.71 -18.72
N LYS A 170 -8.57 -3.44 -19.61
CA LYS A 170 -8.26 -3.11 -21.02
C LYS A 170 -7.36 -1.87 -21.01
N PRO A 171 -6.16 -1.92 -21.61
CA PRO A 171 -5.40 -0.70 -21.84
C PRO A 171 -6.31 0.20 -22.65
N GLN A 172 -6.74 1.33 -22.06
CA GLN A 172 -7.42 2.36 -22.81
C GLN A 172 -6.46 2.73 -23.92
N ARG A 173 -6.74 2.23 -25.13
CA ARG A 173 -6.07 2.72 -26.34
C ARG A 173 -6.33 4.21 -26.27
N GLN A 174 -5.30 4.98 -25.95
CA GLN A 174 -5.30 6.41 -26.17
C GLN A 174 -5.62 6.52 -27.65
N THR A 175 -6.88 6.81 -27.95
CA THR A 175 -7.26 7.24 -29.27
C THR A 175 -6.55 8.58 -29.39
N ASP A 176 -5.33 8.54 -29.91
CA ASP A 176 -4.61 9.71 -30.34
C ASP A 176 -5.59 10.47 -31.22
N ALA A 177 -6.14 11.54 -30.66
CA ALA A 177 -6.96 12.51 -31.37
C ALA A 177 -6.03 13.32 -32.29
N THR A 178 -5.39 12.62 -33.22
CA THR A 178 -4.61 13.16 -34.32
C THR A 178 -5.17 12.58 -35.61
N PHE A 179 -6.44 12.88 -35.88
CA PHE A 179 -6.99 12.84 -37.23
C PHE A 179 -7.77 14.11 -37.51
N GLY A 180 -7.09 15.24 -37.33
CA GLY A 180 -7.38 16.49 -38.03
C GLY A 180 -6.79 16.42 -39.43
N GLY A 181 -7.36 15.55 -40.27
CA GLY A 181 -7.17 15.60 -41.71
C GLY A 181 -8.03 16.70 -42.29
N GLN A 182 -7.39 17.75 -42.78
CA GLN A 182 -8.02 18.82 -43.55
C GLN A 182 -8.80 18.23 -44.73
N SER A 183 -10.11 18.36 -44.70
CA SER A 183 -10.96 18.32 -45.90
C SER A 183 -11.69 19.64 -45.95
N GLU A 184 -11.29 20.45 -46.92
CA GLU A 184 -11.97 21.68 -47.29
C GLU A 184 -13.40 21.37 -47.78
N ASP A 185 -14.30 22.30 -47.44
CA ASP A 185 -15.59 22.58 -48.06
C ASP A 185 -16.74 21.56 -47.84
N GLY A 186 -17.68 21.97 -46.98
CA GLY A 186 -18.90 21.23 -46.68
C GLY A 186 -19.74 21.93 -45.62
N THR A 187 -20.51 22.93 -46.05
CA THR A 187 -21.44 23.70 -45.23
C THR A 187 -22.44 22.79 -44.50
N ILE A 188 -22.27 22.59 -43.18
CA ILE A 188 -23.30 21.98 -42.33
C ILE A 188 -24.10 23.09 -41.63
N ARG A 189 -25.36 23.24 -42.05
CA ARG A 189 -26.34 24.13 -41.42
C ARG A 189 -26.80 23.54 -40.09
N VAL A 190 -26.59 24.29 -39.00
CA VAL A 190 -27.18 24.00 -37.69
C VAL A 190 -28.57 24.63 -37.64
N ALA A 191 -29.60 23.78 -37.68
CA ALA A 191 -30.97 24.15 -37.34
C ALA A 191 -31.13 24.05 -35.82
N GLY A 192 -31.54 25.16 -35.21
CA GLY A 192 -31.82 25.26 -33.77
C GLY A 192 -32.98 24.36 -33.36
N GLY A 193 -32.78 23.63 -32.27
CA GLY A 193 -33.81 22.92 -31.53
C GLY A 193 -33.57 23.14 -30.06
N SER A 194 -34.37 24.03 -29.46
CA SER A 194 -34.46 24.25 -28.02
C SER A 194 -34.88 22.94 -27.34
N HIS A 195 -34.08 22.45 -26.39
CA HIS A 195 -34.61 21.63 -25.31
C HIS A 195 -33.84 21.84 -24.01
N ASP A 196 -34.56 22.50 -23.11
CA ASP A 196 -34.47 22.48 -21.66
C ASP A 196 -34.10 21.08 -21.12
N SER A 197 -33.00 20.97 -20.37
CA SER A 197 -32.77 19.85 -19.46
C SER A 197 -31.81 20.24 -18.34
N GLY A 198 -32.28 20.01 -17.12
CA GLY A 198 -31.67 20.41 -15.87
C GLY A 198 -30.31 19.76 -15.60
N HIS A 199 -29.45 20.58 -15.02
CA HIS A 199 -28.09 20.27 -14.62
C HIS A 199 -28.10 19.45 -13.32
N HIS A 200 -28.11 18.12 -13.41
CA HIS A 200 -27.77 17.25 -12.27
C HIS A 200 -26.24 17.17 -12.14
N SER A 201 -25.70 17.90 -11.18
CA SER A 201 -24.30 17.82 -10.77
C SER A 201 -24.04 16.46 -10.10
N LEU A 202 -23.40 15.54 -10.81
CA LEU A 202 -22.77 14.36 -10.22
C LEU A 202 -21.36 14.76 -9.77
N GLY A 203 -21.19 14.92 -8.47
CA GLY A 203 -19.88 15.15 -7.85
C GLY A 203 -19.00 13.92 -8.04
N ASP A 204 -17.99 14.05 -8.90
CA ASP A 204 -16.89 13.11 -9.03
C ASP A 204 -15.95 13.28 -7.82
N GLY A 205 -16.18 12.45 -6.81
CA GLY A 205 -15.42 12.43 -5.56
C GLY A 205 -14.63 11.12 -5.43
N SER A 206 -13.68 10.88 -6.32
CA SER A 206 -12.77 9.73 -6.27
C SER A 206 -11.49 10.06 -5.49
N HIS A 207 -11.61 10.33 -4.19
CA HIS A 207 -10.46 10.29 -3.28
C HIS A 207 -10.18 8.83 -2.88
N ALA A 208 -9.32 8.15 -3.63
CA ALA A 208 -8.70 6.89 -3.21
C ALA A 208 -7.79 7.19 -2.00
N THR A 209 -8.33 7.01 -0.80
CA THR A 209 -7.55 7.03 0.44
C THR A 209 -6.70 5.76 0.47
N ARG A 210 -5.39 5.91 0.24
CA ARG A 210 -4.40 4.85 0.47
C ARG A 210 -4.40 4.50 1.96
N GLY A 211 -5.11 3.42 2.31
CA GLY A 211 -5.07 2.82 3.64
C GLY A 211 -3.73 2.12 3.93
N PRO A 212 -3.50 1.69 5.18
CA PRO A 212 -2.29 1.00 5.60
C PRO A 212 -2.03 -0.24 4.74
N SER A 213 -0.84 -0.30 4.15
CA SER A 213 -0.39 -1.40 3.29
C SER A 213 -0.05 -2.63 4.13
N PHE A 214 -0.84 -3.70 3.99
CA PHE A 214 -0.48 -5.02 4.48
C PHE A 214 0.50 -5.71 3.53
N VAL A 215 1.48 -6.42 4.09
CA VAL A 215 2.44 -7.22 3.34
C VAL A 215 1.73 -8.47 2.82
N LYS A 216 1.62 -8.58 1.49
CA LYS A 216 1.08 -9.72 0.75
C LYS A 216 1.92 -10.97 1.06
N GLY A 217 1.54 -11.80 2.04
CA GLY A 217 2.23 -13.07 2.31
C GLY A 217 1.96 -13.71 3.69
N GLU A 218 1.75 -12.93 4.75
CA GLU A 218 1.40 -13.47 6.07
C GLU A 218 -0.12 -13.50 6.23
N LYS A 219 -0.70 -14.72 6.26
CA LYS A 219 -2.14 -14.93 6.51
C LYS A 219 -2.44 -14.49 7.95
N PRO A 220 -3.29 -13.48 8.18
CA PRO A 220 -3.63 -13.06 9.54
C PRO A 220 -4.44 -14.17 10.23
N ASP A 221 -4.09 -14.45 11.49
CA ASP A 221 -4.89 -15.36 12.30
C ASP A 221 -6.19 -14.69 12.76
N ALA A 222 -7.18 -15.51 13.13
CA ALA A 222 -8.50 -15.01 13.54
C ALA A 222 -8.41 -14.06 14.75
N ALA A 223 -7.44 -14.28 15.63
CA ALA A 223 -7.20 -13.46 16.82
C ALA A 223 -6.69 -12.05 16.45
N SER A 224 -5.76 -11.93 15.52
CA SER A 224 -5.25 -10.62 15.05
C SER A 224 -6.34 -9.80 14.36
N LEU A 225 -7.22 -10.43 13.59
CA LEU A 225 -8.35 -9.74 12.95
C LEU A 225 -9.37 -9.25 13.98
N MET A 226 -9.68 -10.07 14.98
CA MET A 226 -10.53 -9.66 16.10
C MET A 226 -9.90 -8.50 16.88
N LYS A 227 -8.58 -8.50 17.05
CA LYS A 227 -7.85 -7.39 17.66
C LYS A 227 -7.93 -6.12 16.82
N MET A 228 -7.76 -6.18 15.50
CA MET A 228 -7.92 -5.02 14.62
C MET A 228 -9.35 -4.43 14.67
N LEU A 229 -10.37 -5.29 14.76
CA LEU A 229 -11.76 -4.89 14.99
C LEU A 229 -12.00 -4.32 16.40
N ALA A 230 -11.16 -4.66 17.38
CA ALA A 230 -11.22 -4.11 18.74
C ALA A 230 -10.52 -2.75 18.82
N ASP A 231 -9.29 -2.65 18.31
CA ASP A 231 -8.41 -1.49 18.44
C ASP A 231 -8.86 -0.31 17.58
N SER A 232 -9.63 -0.53 16.52
CA SER A 232 -10.21 0.56 15.70
C SER A 232 -11.34 1.34 16.39
N GLY A 233 -11.61 1.10 17.69
CA GLY A 233 -12.77 1.62 18.42
C GLY A 233 -12.52 2.83 19.32
N GLU A 234 -11.31 3.37 19.43
CA GLU A 234 -10.96 4.44 20.39
C GLU A 234 -10.56 5.78 19.74
N ASP A 235 -10.99 6.04 18.49
CA ASP A 235 -10.89 7.38 17.95
C ASP A 235 -11.97 8.26 18.59
N GLY A 236 -11.52 9.16 19.46
CA GLY A 236 -12.31 10.01 20.35
C GLY A 236 -13.44 10.77 19.66
N ASP A 237 -14.62 10.64 20.25
CA ASP A 237 -15.74 11.55 20.07
C ASP A 237 -15.40 12.86 20.80
N ASP A 238 -14.66 13.75 20.14
CA ASP A 238 -14.50 15.15 20.55
C ASP A 238 -15.81 15.90 20.30
N SER A 239 -16.83 15.60 21.10
CA SER A 239 -18.02 16.43 21.23
C SER A 239 -17.79 17.41 22.39
N ALA A 240 -17.58 18.68 22.01
CA ALA A 240 -17.55 19.82 22.90
C ALA A 240 -18.84 19.91 23.74
N SER A 241 -18.73 19.67 25.03
CA SER A 241 -19.71 20.09 26.03
C SER A 241 -19.20 21.35 26.73
N ASP A 242 -19.67 22.50 26.23
CA ASP A 242 -19.65 23.78 26.92
C ASP A 242 -20.89 23.81 27.84
N ASP A 243 -20.69 23.52 29.12
CA ASP A 243 -21.67 23.76 30.19
C ASP A 243 -20.92 24.15 31.47
N GLY A 244 -20.56 25.43 31.54
CA GLY A 244 -20.16 26.09 32.78
C GLY A 244 -21.37 26.68 33.50
N ASN A 245 -21.96 25.93 34.43
CA ASN A 245 -22.97 26.43 35.35
C ASN A 245 -22.48 26.21 36.78
N ASP A 246 -22.03 27.27 37.46
CA ASP A 246 -21.96 27.25 38.92
C ASP A 246 -22.05 28.64 39.57
N SER A 247 -22.68 28.63 40.75
CA SER A 247 -22.70 29.60 41.85
C SER A 247 -23.74 30.73 41.89
N LEU A 248 -24.88 30.32 42.47
CA LEU A 248 -25.72 31.04 43.45
C LEU A 248 -25.01 32.10 44.31
N ILE A 249 -25.54 33.33 44.33
CA ILE A 249 -25.50 34.23 45.50
C ILE A 249 -26.86 34.95 45.64
N TYR A 250 -27.43 34.86 46.85
CA TYR A 250 -28.65 35.53 47.34
C TYR A 250 -28.55 37.06 47.35
N ARG A 251 -29.62 37.79 46.96
CA ARG A 251 -30.07 38.99 47.70
C ARG A 251 -31.50 39.44 47.37
N GLU A 252 -32.24 39.76 48.42
CA GLU A 252 -33.62 40.24 48.49
C GLU A 252 -33.84 41.64 47.87
N GLY A 253 -35.10 41.94 47.51
CA GLY A 253 -35.63 43.31 47.67
C GLY A 253 -36.51 43.88 46.56
N ASN A 254 -37.83 43.75 46.76
CA ASN A 254 -38.83 44.84 46.79
C ASN A 254 -39.17 45.72 45.54
N SER A 255 -40.49 45.87 45.36
CA SER A 255 -41.24 47.10 45.02
C SER A 255 -41.44 47.56 43.55
N SER A 256 -42.73 47.53 43.17
CA SER A 256 -43.55 48.65 42.65
C SER A 256 -43.33 49.26 41.25
N SER A 257 -44.39 49.09 40.45
CA SER A 257 -45.20 50.15 39.80
C SER A 257 -44.69 50.96 38.59
N ARG A 258 -45.67 51.20 37.70
CA ARG A 258 -45.96 52.40 36.87
C ARG A 258 -45.45 52.49 35.42
N GLY A 259 -46.45 52.58 34.52
CA GLY A 259 -46.54 53.49 33.36
C GLY A 259 -45.80 53.02 32.10
N GLY A 260 -46.39 52.86 30.92
CA GLY A 260 -47.59 53.45 30.33
C GLY A 260 -47.20 54.46 29.25
N ARG A 261 -47.36 54.11 27.96
CA ARG A 261 -48.12 54.86 26.93
C ARG A 261 -47.93 54.30 25.50
N LYS A 262 -49.09 54.07 24.88
CA LYS A 262 -49.48 53.94 23.45
C LYS A 262 -49.17 55.24 22.65
N PRO A 263 -49.37 55.39 21.31
CA PRO A 263 -50.40 54.79 20.41
C PRO A 263 -49.88 54.45 18.97
N GLN A 264 -50.59 54.09 17.88
CA GLN A 264 -51.99 54.20 17.39
C GLN A 264 -52.13 53.27 16.13
N ILE A 265 -53.07 52.31 16.03
CA ILE A 265 -54.35 52.22 15.25
C ILE A 265 -54.30 52.44 13.70
N TYR A 266 -54.70 51.41 12.91
CA TYR A 266 -55.89 51.31 11.99
C TYR A 266 -55.82 49.94 11.24
N PHE A 267 -56.67 48.93 11.49
CA PHE A 267 -58.07 48.63 11.10
C PHE A 267 -58.35 48.38 9.60
N GLN A 268 -58.76 47.14 9.26
CA GLN A 268 -60.07 46.75 8.68
C GLN A 268 -60.10 45.21 8.47
N GLU A 269 -60.88 44.47 9.27
CA GLU A 269 -62.26 43.98 9.01
C GLU A 269 -62.30 42.91 7.91
N GLY A 270 -62.58 41.63 8.17
CA GLY A 270 -63.84 41.05 8.69
C GLY A 270 -64.34 40.07 7.60
N THR A 271 -65.03 38.95 7.81
CA THR A 271 -65.92 38.51 8.87
C THR A 271 -66.31 37.02 8.66
N HIS A 272 -66.84 36.40 9.73
CA HIS A 272 -67.76 35.23 9.83
C HIS A 272 -67.33 33.80 9.45
N GLY A 273 -67.23 32.94 10.48
CA GLY A 273 -67.50 31.49 10.42
C GLY A 273 -69.01 31.19 10.53
N PRO A 274 -69.46 30.11 11.19
CA PRO A 274 -68.89 28.77 11.40
C PRO A 274 -69.88 27.64 10.97
N GLY A 275 -69.50 26.37 11.12
CA GLY A 275 -70.48 25.31 11.47
C GLY A 275 -70.69 24.14 10.50
N SER A 276 -70.12 22.99 10.90
CA SER A 276 -70.71 21.65 11.04
C SER A 276 -71.44 20.90 9.90
N GLN A 277 -71.17 19.58 9.91
CA GLN A 277 -72.00 18.43 9.49
C GLN A 277 -71.76 17.81 8.09
N ASP A 278 -71.20 16.58 8.13
CA ASP A 278 -71.50 15.43 7.25
C ASP A 278 -73.03 15.29 6.98
N PRO A 279 -73.55 14.55 5.95
CA PRO A 279 -73.00 13.31 5.37
C PRO A 279 -73.32 13.00 3.86
N ARG A 280 -72.75 11.89 3.37
CA ARG A 280 -73.29 10.88 2.40
C ARG A 280 -73.85 11.28 1.00
N GLY A 281 -73.45 10.47 0.01
CA GLY A 281 -74.26 10.09 -1.17
C GLY A 281 -73.63 10.53 -2.50
N ALA A 282 -72.95 9.67 -3.28
CA ALA A 282 -73.46 8.58 -4.13
C ALA A 282 -74.25 9.02 -5.37
N LYS A 283 -73.74 8.56 -6.55
CA LYS A 283 -74.44 8.38 -7.85
C LYS A 283 -74.76 9.68 -8.60
N THR A 284 -74.73 9.80 -9.92
CA THR A 284 -74.59 8.91 -11.10
C THR A 284 -74.42 9.87 -12.29
N ALA A 285 -73.69 9.49 -13.35
CA ALA A 285 -74.19 9.31 -14.73
C ALA A 285 -74.86 10.58 -15.35
N GLU A 286 -74.55 11.03 -16.56
CA GLU A 286 -74.64 10.31 -17.83
C GLU A 286 -74.07 11.22 -18.94
N GLY A 287 -73.68 10.57 -20.04
CA GLY A 287 -73.95 11.09 -21.39
C GLY A 287 -72.89 12.04 -21.95
N GLY A 288 -72.26 11.77 -23.08
CA GLY A 288 -72.52 10.77 -24.09
C GLY A 288 -72.13 11.31 -25.46
N GLU A 289 -71.66 10.38 -26.29
CA GLU A 289 -71.80 10.40 -27.76
C GLU A 289 -70.87 11.34 -28.54
N ARG A 290 -70.27 10.97 -29.68
CA ARG A 290 -70.25 9.72 -30.46
C ARG A 290 -69.18 9.84 -31.56
N SER A 291 -68.48 8.72 -31.82
CA SER A 291 -68.09 8.09 -33.11
C SER A 291 -67.67 8.97 -34.31
N SER A 292 -66.62 8.67 -35.09
CA SER A 292 -66.31 7.46 -35.92
C SER A 292 -65.03 7.80 -36.74
N SER A 293 -64.17 6.94 -37.31
CA SER A 293 -64.10 5.48 -37.57
C SER A 293 -62.73 5.14 -38.22
N ASN A 294 -62.42 3.83 -38.24
CA ASN A 294 -61.52 3.06 -39.14
C ASN A 294 -60.01 2.95 -38.80
N SER A 295 -59.36 1.77 -38.85
CA SER A 295 -59.79 0.36 -39.02
C SER A 295 -58.58 -0.59 -38.91
N GLN A 296 -58.86 -1.85 -38.49
CA GLN A 296 -58.15 -3.12 -38.75
C GLN A 296 -56.84 -3.44 -38.01
N ALA A 297 -56.54 -4.69 -37.59
CA ALA A 297 -57.26 -5.92 -37.22
C ALA A 297 -56.19 -7.00 -36.93
N GLY A 298 -56.39 -7.89 -35.96
CA GLY A 298 -55.63 -9.15 -35.83
C GLY A 298 -55.58 -9.73 -34.42
N ARG A 299 -56.16 -10.92 -34.23
CA ARG A 299 -56.65 -11.51 -32.96
C ARG A 299 -55.64 -12.36 -32.16
N PRO A 300 -55.91 -12.64 -30.86
CA PRO A 300 -55.16 -13.54 -29.99
C PRO A 300 -55.79 -14.95 -29.88
N PHE A 301 -55.03 -15.92 -29.37
CA PHE A 301 -55.52 -17.24 -28.94
C PHE A 301 -55.07 -17.53 -27.49
N GLN A 302 -56.06 -17.79 -26.62
CA GLN A 302 -55.92 -18.39 -25.29
C GLN A 302 -55.66 -19.90 -25.42
N VAL A 303 -55.16 -20.55 -24.36
CA VAL A 303 -55.71 -21.81 -23.79
C VAL A 303 -55.00 -22.15 -22.46
N SER A 304 -55.81 -22.09 -21.40
CA SER A 304 -56.05 -23.08 -20.32
C SER A 304 -54.94 -23.99 -19.75
N GLN A 305 -54.85 -23.97 -18.41
CA GLN A 305 -54.28 -25.04 -17.55
C GLN A 305 -55.08 -26.37 -17.68
N PRO A 306 -54.58 -27.53 -17.18
CA PRO A 306 -54.81 -27.90 -15.76
C PRO A 306 -53.84 -28.91 -15.08
N LYS A 307 -53.92 -28.90 -13.73
CA LYS A 307 -53.94 -30.00 -12.72
C LYS A 307 -52.76 -30.95 -12.44
N ALA A 308 -52.66 -31.23 -11.14
CA ALA A 308 -51.69 -32.03 -10.39
C ALA A 308 -52.00 -33.54 -10.32
N ILE A 309 -50.95 -34.38 -10.22
CA ILE A 309 -50.96 -35.75 -9.66
C ILE A 309 -49.56 -36.05 -9.03
N LYS A 310 -49.54 -36.62 -7.82
CA LYS A 310 -48.40 -37.38 -7.20
C LYS A 310 -48.77 -38.89 -7.22
N PRO A 311 -47.98 -39.81 -6.62
CA PRO A 311 -46.64 -40.34 -6.96
C PRO A 311 -46.67 -41.89 -7.14
N GLY A 312 -45.58 -42.54 -7.56
CA GLY A 312 -45.53 -44.01 -7.47
C GLY A 312 -44.34 -44.72 -8.14
N GLN A 313 -43.42 -45.19 -7.29
CA GLN A 313 -42.76 -46.51 -7.23
C GLN A 313 -42.21 -47.28 -8.46
N LYS A 314 -40.97 -47.77 -8.22
CA LYS A 314 -40.34 -49.06 -8.58
C LYS A 314 -40.00 -49.33 -10.05
N ASP A 315 -38.73 -49.62 -10.31
CA ASP A 315 -38.31 -51.01 -10.51
C ASP A 315 -36.80 -51.20 -10.33
N GLU A 316 -36.48 -52.36 -9.76
CA GLU A 316 -35.16 -52.97 -9.63
C GLU A 316 -34.73 -53.52 -11.00
N THR A 317 -33.43 -53.56 -11.27
CA THR A 317 -32.84 -54.71 -11.97
C THR A 317 -31.35 -54.81 -11.69
N GLU A 318 -30.94 -56.07 -11.62
CA GLU A 318 -29.72 -56.65 -11.10
C GLU A 318 -28.53 -56.57 -12.07
N GLU A 319 -27.46 -57.21 -11.59
CA GLU A 319 -26.25 -57.72 -12.25
C GLU A 319 -25.04 -56.80 -12.35
N GLU A 320 -23.80 -57.26 -12.15
CA GLU A 320 -23.15 -58.31 -11.36
C GLU A 320 -21.67 -58.29 -11.82
N LYS A 321 -20.73 -58.37 -10.87
CA LYS A 321 -19.32 -58.85 -10.96
C LYS A 321 -18.47 -58.57 -12.21
N ALA A 322 -17.32 -57.94 -11.95
CA ALA A 322 -15.96 -58.44 -12.27
C ALA A 322 -14.95 -57.38 -11.78
N ARG A 323 -13.72 -57.63 -11.31
CA ARG A 323 -12.95 -58.80 -10.91
C ARG A 323 -11.67 -58.21 -10.31
N ALA A 324 -11.29 -58.68 -9.12
CA ALA A 324 -9.97 -58.42 -8.53
C ALA A 324 -8.90 -59.31 -9.18
N GLN A 325 -7.63 -58.94 -8.95
CA GLN A 325 -6.38 -59.70 -9.14
C GLN A 325 -5.57 -59.49 -10.43
N SER A 326 -4.44 -58.80 -10.27
CA SER A 326 -3.08 -59.25 -10.66
C SER A 326 -2.11 -58.15 -10.17
N GLY A 327 -0.91 -58.40 -9.70
CA GLY A 327 -0.11 -59.61 -9.58
C GLY A 327 1.29 -59.18 -9.13
N ASP A 328 1.96 -60.10 -8.45
CA ASP A 328 3.35 -60.05 -8.01
C ASP A 328 4.33 -59.52 -9.06
N PHE A 329 5.35 -58.78 -8.59
CA PHE A 329 6.61 -58.65 -9.33
C PHE A 329 7.80 -58.91 -8.41
N LEU A 330 8.56 -59.95 -8.78
CA LEU A 330 9.74 -60.49 -8.12
C LEU A 330 11.00 -59.63 -8.34
N ASP A 331 11.77 -59.51 -7.26
CA ASP A 331 13.19 -59.86 -7.15
C ASP A 331 14.06 -59.89 -8.42
N LYS A 332 15.05 -58.98 -8.47
CA LYS A 332 16.40 -59.26 -8.99
C LYS A 332 17.46 -58.43 -8.25
N SER A 333 18.24 -59.16 -7.46
CA SER A 333 19.67 -58.96 -7.23
C SER A 333 20.45 -58.69 -8.52
N VAL A 334 21.54 -57.90 -8.44
CA VAL A 334 22.92 -58.22 -8.91
C VAL A 334 23.89 -57.16 -8.37
N ASP A 335 25.03 -57.68 -7.91
CA ASP A 335 26.34 -57.12 -7.55
C ASP A 335 26.84 -55.95 -8.44
N GLY A 336 27.79 -55.08 -8.08
CA GLY A 336 28.85 -55.09 -7.10
C GLY A 336 30.02 -54.22 -7.65
N GLN A 337 31.04 -53.98 -6.80
CA GLN A 337 32.34 -53.31 -7.05
C GLN A 337 32.32 -51.77 -7.05
N GLY A 338 33.16 -51.03 -6.33
CA GLY A 338 34.28 -51.36 -5.45
C GLY A 338 35.23 -50.13 -5.31
N LEU A 339 36.07 -50.14 -4.26
CA LEU A 339 37.28 -49.31 -4.03
C LEU A 339 37.02 -47.88 -3.52
N LYS A 340 37.66 -47.29 -2.50
CA LYS A 340 38.77 -47.54 -1.53
C LYS A 340 38.47 -46.57 -0.36
N GLY A 341 38.63 -46.86 0.94
CA GLY A 341 39.82 -47.36 1.63
C GLY A 341 40.57 -46.18 2.30
N HIS A 342 40.32 -45.92 3.59
CA HIS A 342 41.30 -45.37 4.54
C HIS A 342 40.92 -45.71 5.98
N GLN A 343 41.77 -46.55 6.59
CA GLN A 343 41.88 -46.79 8.03
C GLN A 343 42.52 -45.56 8.69
N VAL A 344 42.20 -45.27 9.96
CA VAL A 344 43.17 -45.13 11.07
C VAL A 344 42.41 -45.28 12.40
N GLU A 345 42.74 -46.39 13.06
CA GLU A 345 42.99 -46.66 14.48
C GLU A 345 42.01 -46.34 15.63
N GLU A 346 41.96 -47.37 16.47
CA GLU A 346 41.30 -47.57 17.74
C GLU A 346 41.85 -46.66 18.86
N GLU A 347 41.03 -46.39 19.87
CA GLU A 347 41.29 -46.80 21.26
C GLU A 347 40.01 -46.58 22.08
N GLY A 348 39.44 -47.66 22.62
CA GLY A 348 38.56 -47.61 23.81
C GLY A 348 39.40 -47.71 25.09
N PRO A 349 38.84 -48.10 26.26
CA PRO A 349 37.43 -48.21 26.64
C PRO A 349 37.11 -47.58 28.03
N GLY A 350 35.83 -47.50 28.40
CA GLY A 350 35.43 -47.05 29.75
C GLY A 350 33.99 -47.43 30.11
N SER A 351 33.85 -48.57 30.79
CA SER A 351 32.66 -49.20 31.37
C SER A 351 31.90 -48.36 32.41
N GLY A 352 30.58 -48.54 32.56
CA GLY A 352 29.86 -47.98 33.71
C GLY A 352 28.37 -48.27 33.86
N LYS A 353 28.02 -49.53 34.13
CA LYS A 353 26.94 -50.05 35.00
C LYS A 353 25.47 -49.59 34.90
N GLU A 354 24.65 -50.63 34.78
CA GLU A 354 23.22 -50.77 35.06
C GLU A 354 22.79 -50.22 36.43
N HIS A 355 21.56 -49.67 36.49
CA HIS A 355 20.63 -49.95 37.59
C HIS A 355 19.18 -49.94 37.10
N ARG A 356 18.54 -51.09 37.31
CA ARG A 356 17.13 -51.42 37.14
C ARG A 356 16.44 -51.22 38.49
N ALA A 357 15.29 -50.55 38.52
CA ALA A 357 14.30 -50.71 39.58
C ALA A 357 12.90 -50.32 39.08
N ASP A 358 12.03 -51.33 39.08
CA ASP A 358 10.59 -51.25 38.97
C ASP A 358 9.97 -50.35 40.06
N GLN A 359 8.88 -49.64 39.73
CA GLN A 359 7.69 -49.66 40.59
C GLN A 359 6.42 -49.19 39.87
N LYS A 360 5.41 -50.06 39.93
CA LYS A 360 3.99 -49.84 39.62
C LYS A 360 3.35 -48.86 40.62
N GLY A 361 2.30 -48.16 40.20
CA GLY A 361 1.39 -47.49 41.13
C GLY A 361 0.28 -46.69 40.46
N SER A 362 -0.87 -47.33 40.32
CA SER A 362 -2.15 -46.81 39.82
C SER A 362 -2.82 -45.84 40.80
N GLY A 363 -3.69 -44.93 40.32
CA GLY A 363 -4.90 -44.53 41.05
C GLY A 363 -5.23 -43.03 41.11
N PRO A 364 -6.42 -42.58 40.65
CA PRO A 364 -6.87 -41.18 40.63
C PRO A 364 -7.77 -40.82 41.82
N GLY A 365 -7.98 -39.51 42.08
CA GLY A 365 -8.90 -39.05 43.13
C GLY A 365 -9.15 -37.54 43.09
N LEU A 366 -10.43 -37.20 43.16
CA LEU A 366 -11.09 -35.90 42.99
C LEU A 366 -11.18 -35.08 44.29
N GLU A 367 -11.57 -33.80 44.10
CA GLU A 367 -12.42 -32.95 44.96
C GLU A 367 -11.84 -32.09 46.11
N ALA A 368 -11.92 -30.77 45.84
CA ALA A 368 -12.75 -29.75 46.52
C ALA A 368 -12.43 -29.20 47.93
N SER A 369 -12.66 -27.87 48.03
CA SER A 369 -12.80 -26.98 49.20
C SER A 369 -11.51 -26.68 49.99
N GLY A 370 -11.16 -25.46 50.37
CA GLY A 370 -11.88 -24.19 50.49
C GLY A 370 -11.78 -23.73 51.94
N THR A 371 -11.02 -22.66 52.24
CA THR A 371 -11.36 -21.63 53.26
C THR A 371 -10.28 -20.55 53.41
N GLN A 372 -10.77 -19.32 53.53
CA GLN A 372 -10.07 -18.10 53.91
C GLN A 372 -9.54 -18.18 55.35
N THR A 373 -8.43 -17.49 55.64
CA THR A 373 -8.30 -16.60 56.81
C THR A 373 -7.17 -15.60 56.56
N GLY A 374 -7.40 -14.36 56.98
CA GLY A 374 -6.59 -13.18 56.73
C GLY A 374 -5.41 -12.97 57.69
N PRO A 375 -4.91 -11.73 57.80
CA PRO A 375 -3.47 -11.45 57.92
C PRO A 375 -3.01 -11.19 59.36
N THR A 376 -1.74 -11.47 59.62
CA THR A 376 -0.98 -10.87 60.72
C THR A 376 0.40 -10.47 60.19
N GLY A 377 0.77 -9.22 60.42
CA GLY A 377 2.12 -8.72 60.22
C GLY A 377 2.90 -8.79 61.53
N GLU A 378 4.23 -8.87 61.41
CA GLU A 378 5.24 -8.41 62.38
C GLU A 378 6.60 -8.57 61.68
N MET A 379 7.29 -7.45 61.43
CA MET A 379 8.49 -7.02 62.17
C MET A 379 9.58 -8.11 62.24
N PHE A 380 10.69 -7.92 61.52
CA PHE A 380 12.01 -8.26 62.06
C PHE A 380 13.12 -7.38 61.47
N ASP A 381 14.05 -7.11 62.37
CA ASP A 381 15.08 -6.09 62.40
C ASP A 381 16.20 -6.18 61.36
N ALA A 382 16.77 -5.00 61.16
CA ALA A 382 18.11 -4.76 60.66
C ALA A 382 19.18 -5.54 61.43
N LYS A 383 20.21 -6.00 60.71
CA LYS A 383 21.54 -6.22 61.30
C LYS A 383 22.65 -5.80 60.35
N ALA A 384 23.49 -4.94 60.92
CA ALA A 384 24.67 -4.34 60.37
C ALA A 384 25.84 -5.32 60.20
N GLY A 385 26.76 -4.97 59.30
CA GLY A 385 28.11 -5.53 59.19
C GLY A 385 29.03 -4.52 58.50
N ALA A 386 29.75 -3.74 59.31
CA ALA A 386 30.99 -3.02 58.96
C ALA A 386 32.12 -4.06 58.67
N ALA A 387 33.30 -3.81 58.10
CA ALA A 387 34.15 -2.66 57.78
C ALA A 387 35.01 -3.10 56.53
N GLU A 388 35.94 -2.39 55.90
CA GLU A 388 36.99 -1.50 56.41
C GLU A 388 37.76 -0.82 55.24
N SER A 389 38.08 0.46 55.45
CA SER A 389 39.28 1.25 55.08
C SER A 389 39.86 1.32 53.65
N GLY A 390 40.09 2.56 53.21
CA GLY A 390 41.08 2.93 52.19
C GLY A 390 41.00 4.40 51.77
N ALA A 391 41.41 5.31 52.64
CA ALA A 391 41.34 6.77 52.48
C ALA A 391 42.61 7.38 51.84
N GLU A 392 42.45 8.49 51.09
CA GLU A 392 43.30 9.71 51.12
C GLU A 392 42.58 10.83 50.33
N LYS A 393 42.02 11.85 51.01
CA LYS A 393 42.55 13.22 51.23
C LYS A 393 42.71 14.06 49.95
N SER A 394 42.37 15.34 49.82
CA SER A 394 41.60 16.35 50.56
C SER A 394 41.97 17.69 49.90
N ALA A 395 41.01 18.54 49.51
CA ALA A 395 41.15 20.00 49.59
C ALA A 395 39.80 20.68 49.37
N LEU A 396 39.47 21.52 50.34
CA LEU A 396 38.22 22.19 50.62
C LEU A 396 38.47 23.69 50.41
N GLN A 397 37.60 24.42 49.69
CA GLN A 397 37.48 25.86 49.94
C GLN A 397 36.04 26.34 49.74
N LYS A 398 35.65 27.16 50.72
CA LYS A 398 34.29 27.57 51.11
C LYS A 398 33.73 28.66 50.19
N GLY A 399 32.40 28.74 50.12
CA GLY A 399 31.64 29.89 49.60
C GLY A 399 31.86 31.18 50.41
N PRO A 400 31.13 32.28 50.12
CA PRO A 400 29.69 32.34 50.44
C PRO A 400 28.83 33.11 49.42
N GLY A 401 27.50 33.01 49.56
CA GLY A 401 26.52 33.78 48.78
C GLY A 401 26.21 35.17 49.34
N LEU A 402 25.38 35.93 48.62
CA LEU A 402 24.32 36.86 49.07
C LEU A 402 23.85 37.77 47.93
N ALA A 403 22.54 38.11 47.97
CA ALA A 403 21.82 39.23 47.30
C ALA A 403 21.84 39.27 45.75
N GLY A 404 20.73 39.43 45.03
CA GLY A 404 19.62 40.35 45.24
C GLY A 404 19.85 41.59 44.38
N ASP A 405 19.11 41.75 43.29
CA ASP A 405 18.45 43.02 42.92
C ASP A 405 17.76 42.98 41.55
N SER A 406 16.50 43.40 41.61
CA SER A 406 15.64 43.80 40.51
C SER A 406 15.94 45.25 40.12
N VAL A 407 16.08 45.55 38.83
CA VAL A 407 15.86 46.91 38.31
C VAL A 407 15.22 46.83 36.94
N GLY A 408 14.05 47.44 36.80
CA GLY A 408 13.44 47.83 35.53
C GLY A 408 13.54 49.35 35.34
N SER A 409 13.57 49.77 34.07
CA SER A 409 13.19 51.08 33.53
C SER A 409 13.36 50.98 32.01
N GLY A 410 12.42 51.29 31.11
CA GLY A 410 11.34 52.26 31.18
C GLY A 410 11.82 53.60 30.62
N THR A 411 11.64 53.86 29.33
CA THR A 411 11.58 55.22 28.77
C THR A 411 10.61 55.30 27.59
N ASP A 412 9.65 56.20 27.77
CA ASP A 412 8.62 56.67 26.86
C ASP A 412 9.15 57.28 25.55
N SER A 413 8.29 57.28 24.51
CA SER A 413 8.23 58.39 23.56
C SER A 413 6.84 58.52 22.92
N LYS A 414 6.40 59.78 22.89
CA LYS A 414 5.05 60.32 22.76
C LYS A 414 4.39 60.18 21.38
N SER A 415 3.06 60.21 21.46
CA SER A 415 2.03 60.55 20.48
C SER A 415 2.30 61.83 19.65
N GLY A 416 1.90 61.79 18.38
CA GLY A 416 1.66 62.96 17.52
C GLY A 416 0.56 62.66 16.49
N GLN A 417 -0.49 63.47 16.52
CA GLN A 417 -1.74 63.38 15.75
C GLN A 417 -1.61 63.98 14.33
N GLY A 418 -2.28 63.35 13.36
CA GLY A 418 -3.01 64.00 12.25
C GLY A 418 -2.23 64.41 10.99
N TYR A 419 -2.64 63.91 9.82
CA TYR A 419 -3.12 64.72 8.68
C TYR A 419 -3.66 63.82 7.54
N LEU A 420 -4.55 64.41 6.75
CA LEU A 420 -5.47 63.83 5.77
C LEU A 420 -4.83 63.41 4.43
N GLY A 421 -5.37 62.34 3.83
CA GLY A 421 -5.80 62.23 2.42
C GLY A 421 -4.83 62.54 1.26
N GLY A 422 -4.52 61.51 0.47
CA GLY A 422 -3.99 61.66 -0.90
C GLY A 422 -3.88 60.30 -1.63
N PRO A 423 -4.23 60.21 -2.93
CA PRO A 423 -4.45 58.93 -3.62
C PRO A 423 -3.15 58.24 -4.02
N ALA A 424 -3.15 56.92 -3.93
CA ALA A 424 -2.05 56.04 -4.34
C ALA A 424 -1.77 56.18 -5.84
N LYS A 425 -0.54 56.59 -6.17
CA LYS A 425 0.04 56.44 -7.50
C LYS A 425 0.67 55.06 -7.60
N GLU A 426 0.33 54.34 -8.66
CA GLU A 426 1.04 53.17 -9.14
C GLU A 426 2.53 53.51 -9.33
N GLY A 427 3.38 52.86 -8.52
CA GLY A 427 4.82 52.84 -8.71
C GLY A 427 5.18 51.61 -9.56
N GLN A 428 5.71 51.86 -10.75
CA GLN A 428 6.35 50.84 -11.58
C GLN A 428 7.64 50.36 -10.90
N ASP A 429 7.66 49.09 -10.51
CA ASP A 429 8.86 48.41 -10.05
C ASP A 429 9.86 48.21 -11.20
N HIS A 430 10.98 48.91 -11.12
CA HIS A 430 12.17 48.70 -11.96
C HIS A 430 13.13 47.73 -11.27
N THR A 431 12.87 46.41 -11.33
CA THR A 431 13.82 45.36 -10.87
C THR A 431 13.94 44.18 -11.84
N ALA A 432 13.92 44.42 -13.16
CA ALA A 432 14.06 43.38 -14.20
C ALA A 432 15.38 43.43 -15.00
N GLY A 433 16.42 44.12 -14.49
CA GLY A 433 17.60 44.47 -15.29
C GLY A 433 18.88 43.65 -15.09
N THR A 434 19.01 42.82 -14.04
CA THR A 434 20.33 42.33 -13.58
C THR A 434 20.59 40.83 -13.76
N GLU A 435 19.62 40.02 -14.19
CA GLU A 435 19.80 38.55 -14.28
C GLU A 435 20.47 38.08 -15.59
N ALA A 436 20.42 38.89 -16.66
CA ALA A 436 20.93 38.47 -17.97
C ALA A 436 22.47 38.44 -18.07
N ALA A 437 23.19 39.16 -17.20
CA ALA A 437 24.67 39.21 -17.24
C ALA A 437 25.34 38.02 -16.54
N GLY A 438 24.69 37.40 -15.56
CA GLY A 438 25.24 36.26 -14.80
C GLY A 438 25.16 34.90 -15.53
N THR A 439 24.22 34.74 -16.46
CA THR A 439 23.95 33.44 -17.11
C THR A 439 25.00 33.03 -18.14
N LYS A 440 25.67 33.98 -18.80
CA LYS A 440 26.76 33.68 -19.74
C LYS A 440 27.99 33.11 -19.05
N ASP A 441 28.29 33.58 -17.84
CA ASP A 441 29.46 33.13 -17.08
C ASP A 441 29.24 31.70 -16.57
N LEU A 442 28.06 31.40 -16.01
CA LEU A 442 27.69 30.06 -15.56
C LEU A 442 27.79 28.99 -16.65
N LYS A 443 27.31 29.27 -17.87
CA LYS A 443 27.40 28.30 -18.98
C LYS A 443 28.85 27.99 -19.37
N SER A 444 29.74 28.97 -19.25
CA SER A 444 31.18 28.77 -19.49
C SER A 444 31.84 27.95 -18.39
N GLN A 445 31.47 28.20 -17.13
CA GLN A 445 31.93 27.44 -15.96
C GLN A 445 31.45 25.99 -16.01
N LEU A 446 30.20 25.73 -16.40
CA LEU A 446 29.64 24.39 -16.57
C LEU A 446 30.33 23.59 -17.68
N LYS A 447 30.58 24.23 -18.83
CA LYS A 447 31.40 23.61 -19.89
C LYS A 447 32.80 23.27 -19.40
N SER A 448 33.40 24.13 -18.58
CA SER A 448 34.70 23.86 -17.99
C SER A 448 34.66 22.70 -16.99
N LEU A 449 33.61 22.59 -16.18
CA LEU A 449 33.43 21.51 -15.19
C LEU A 449 33.26 20.14 -15.85
N ASN A 450 32.47 20.05 -16.92
CA ASN A 450 32.28 18.80 -17.67
C ASN A 450 33.60 18.30 -18.30
N ALA A 451 34.50 19.21 -18.65
CA ALA A 451 35.84 18.86 -19.12
C ALA A 451 36.82 18.54 -17.97
N LYS A 452 36.54 18.99 -16.75
CA LYS A 452 37.46 18.96 -15.61
C LYS A 452 37.42 17.66 -14.81
N ILE A 453 36.33 16.90 -14.85
CA ILE A 453 36.17 15.66 -14.08
C ILE A 453 36.11 14.45 -15.04
N PRO A 454 37.22 14.11 -15.73
CA PRO A 454 37.29 12.87 -16.49
C PRO A 454 37.22 11.66 -15.56
N PRO A 455 36.88 10.47 -16.08
CA PRO A 455 36.90 9.24 -15.31
C PRO A 455 38.25 9.04 -14.62
N LYS A 456 38.27 8.95 -13.28
CA LYS A 456 39.51 8.85 -12.50
C LYS A 456 40.23 7.50 -12.67
N SER A 457 39.54 6.46 -13.14
CA SER A 457 40.11 5.13 -13.38
C SER A 457 39.74 4.58 -14.75
N GLU A 458 40.62 3.74 -15.31
CA GLU A 458 40.43 3.11 -16.63
C GLU A 458 39.16 2.26 -16.68
N ASP A 459 38.87 1.55 -15.58
CA ASP A 459 37.65 0.75 -15.42
C ASP A 459 36.37 1.61 -15.50
N MET A 460 36.45 2.92 -15.21
CA MET A 460 35.32 3.85 -15.23
C MET A 460 35.11 4.52 -16.58
N VAL A 461 36.07 4.42 -17.50
CA VAL A 461 35.94 4.99 -18.84
C VAL A 461 34.78 4.33 -19.59
N GLY A 462 34.63 3.01 -19.49
CA GLY A 462 33.52 2.28 -20.11
C GLY A 462 32.17 2.69 -19.54
N LEU A 463 32.06 2.79 -18.21
CA LEU A 463 30.82 3.22 -17.56
C LEU A 463 30.46 4.67 -17.93
N ALA A 464 31.42 5.59 -17.89
CA ALA A 464 31.19 6.98 -18.26
C ALA A 464 30.75 7.12 -19.73
N LYS A 465 31.32 6.33 -20.66
CA LYS A 465 30.88 6.28 -22.06
C LYS A 465 29.47 5.73 -22.20
N ALA A 466 29.14 4.66 -21.47
CA ALA A 466 27.79 4.09 -21.47
C ALA A 466 26.76 5.09 -20.93
N VAL A 467 27.06 5.77 -19.82
CA VAL A 467 26.21 6.84 -19.26
C VAL A 467 26.06 8.00 -20.23
N LYS A 468 27.14 8.40 -20.90
CA LYS A 468 27.08 9.46 -21.91
C LYS A 468 26.13 9.08 -23.04
N LYS A 469 26.26 7.88 -23.61
CA LYS A 469 25.38 7.38 -24.69
C LYS A 469 23.93 7.25 -24.23
N ALA A 470 23.72 6.74 -23.02
CA ALA A 470 22.38 6.60 -22.47
C ALA A 470 21.69 7.95 -22.25
N LEU A 471 22.45 8.95 -21.77
CA LEU A 471 21.93 10.31 -21.68
C LEU A 471 21.66 10.93 -23.04
N ASP A 472 22.53 10.72 -24.03
CA ASP A 472 22.32 11.24 -25.38
C ASP A 472 21.06 10.62 -26.04
N GLU A 473 20.63 9.41 -25.64
CA GLU A 473 19.38 8.77 -26.07
C GLU A 473 18.14 9.31 -25.32
N VAL A 474 18.24 9.50 -23.99
CA VAL A 474 17.08 9.85 -23.14
C VAL A 474 16.85 11.37 -23.06
N CYS A 475 17.91 12.18 -23.19
CA CYS A 475 17.80 13.63 -23.14
C CYS A 475 17.11 14.18 -24.39
N ARG A 476 16.24 15.17 -24.21
CA ARG A 476 15.51 15.85 -25.29
C ARG A 476 15.87 17.32 -25.25
N GLU A 477 16.39 17.84 -26.35
CA GLU A 477 16.66 19.26 -26.46
C GLU A 477 15.33 20.04 -26.57
N ASN A 478 15.24 21.16 -25.87
CA ASN A 478 14.12 22.09 -25.97
C ASN A 478 14.69 23.48 -26.23
N ASN A 479 14.05 24.28 -27.09
CA ASN A 479 14.49 25.62 -27.44
C ASN A 479 14.24 26.67 -26.34
N GLN A 480 13.83 26.25 -25.14
CA GLN A 480 13.56 27.14 -24.01
C GLN A 480 14.84 27.52 -23.28
N GLN A 481 14.77 28.59 -22.47
CA GLN A 481 15.90 29.01 -21.65
C GLN A 481 16.23 27.93 -20.61
N THR A 482 17.44 27.37 -20.71
CA THR A 482 17.90 26.30 -19.81
C THR A 482 17.95 26.78 -18.36
N LYS A 483 17.29 26.06 -17.46
CA LYS A 483 17.44 26.22 -16.00
C LYS A 483 18.68 25.43 -15.55
N TYR A 484 19.63 26.13 -14.94
CA TYR A 484 20.91 25.55 -14.53
C TYR A 484 20.83 24.79 -13.21
N LEU A 485 21.57 23.68 -13.13
CA LEU A 485 21.68 22.82 -11.96
C LEU A 485 22.71 23.42 -11.00
N VAL A 486 22.23 24.10 -9.96
CA VAL A 486 23.10 24.59 -8.87
C VAL A 486 22.88 23.75 -7.63
N ARG A 487 21.61 23.63 -7.22
CA ARG A 487 21.22 22.92 -6.00
C ARG A 487 20.15 21.87 -6.27
N ALA A 488 20.20 20.76 -5.53
CA ALA A 488 19.34 19.61 -5.72
C ALA A 488 18.91 19.00 -4.37
N PRO A 489 17.68 19.22 -3.89
CA PRO A 489 17.09 18.56 -2.73
C PRO A 489 16.54 17.16 -3.07
N VAL A 490 16.49 16.80 -4.35
CA VAL A 490 16.01 15.51 -4.82
C VAL A 490 17.03 14.92 -5.77
N LEU A 491 17.41 13.68 -5.51
CA LEU A 491 18.37 12.91 -6.30
C LEU A 491 17.72 11.65 -6.82
N GLY A 492 17.97 11.32 -8.08
CA GLY A 492 17.72 10.00 -8.62
C GLY A 492 18.93 9.12 -8.41
N VAL A 493 18.73 7.86 -8.01
CA VAL A 493 19.82 6.95 -7.70
C VAL A 493 19.59 5.62 -8.41
N ILE A 494 20.59 5.17 -9.17
CA ILE A 494 20.63 3.85 -9.79
C ILE A 494 21.83 3.10 -9.21
N PRO A 495 21.63 2.11 -8.33
CA PRO A 495 22.73 1.33 -7.79
C PRO A 495 23.42 0.51 -8.90
N TYR A 496 24.74 0.56 -8.90
CA TYR A 496 25.61 -0.07 -9.88
C TYR A 496 26.51 -1.09 -9.20
N ARG A 497 26.55 -2.31 -9.72
CA ARG A 497 27.40 -3.38 -9.23
C ARG A 497 28.20 -3.98 -10.36
N SER A 498 29.50 -4.13 -10.14
CA SER A 498 30.38 -4.87 -11.05
C SER A 498 31.36 -5.71 -10.24
N GLY A 499 32.03 -6.67 -10.88
CA GLY A 499 33.05 -7.46 -10.19
C GLY A 499 34.25 -6.64 -9.69
N LYS A 500 34.43 -5.41 -10.19
CA LYS A 500 35.57 -4.53 -9.84
C LYS A 500 35.17 -3.35 -8.97
N GLN A 501 34.00 -2.76 -9.23
CA GLN A 501 33.55 -1.53 -8.61
C GLN A 501 32.05 -1.57 -8.32
N ASN A 502 31.68 -1.11 -7.13
CA ASN A 502 30.30 -0.90 -6.72
C ASN A 502 30.09 0.59 -6.43
N GLY A 503 28.89 1.07 -6.62
CA GLY A 503 28.56 2.47 -6.38
C GLY A 503 27.18 2.83 -6.89
N PHE A 504 26.99 4.10 -7.17
CA PHE A 504 25.69 4.63 -7.55
C PHE A 504 25.85 5.64 -8.67
N VAL A 505 25.03 5.51 -9.71
CA VAL A 505 24.81 6.55 -10.70
C VAL A 505 23.74 7.47 -10.12
N THR A 506 24.13 8.69 -9.75
CA THR A 506 23.25 9.69 -9.15
C THR A 506 22.92 10.76 -10.16
N VAL A 507 21.63 11.05 -10.30
CA VAL A 507 21.07 12.06 -11.21
C VAL A 507 20.51 13.20 -10.37
N ALA A 508 20.82 14.43 -10.76
CA ALA A 508 20.28 15.64 -10.15
C ALA A 508 19.68 16.54 -11.24
N TRP A 509 18.56 17.20 -10.92
CA TRP A 509 17.85 18.12 -11.81
C TRP A 509 17.83 19.53 -11.24
N ALA A 510 17.83 20.52 -12.13
CA ALA A 510 17.70 21.93 -11.76
C ALA A 510 16.34 22.30 -11.13
N ASP A 511 15.32 21.43 -11.24
CA ASP A 511 13.99 21.70 -10.71
C ASP A 511 13.49 20.65 -9.72
N HIS A 512 12.87 21.14 -8.64
CA HIS A 512 12.44 20.32 -7.50
C HIS A 512 11.12 19.59 -7.73
N HIS A 513 10.30 20.07 -8.69
CA HIS A 513 8.94 19.60 -8.90
C HIS A 513 8.80 18.66 -10.09
N ASN A 514 9.89 18.08 -10.58
CA ASN A 514 9.85 17.33 -11.82
C ASN A 514 9.09 16.01 -11.65
N LYS A 515 7.77 16.05 -11.90
CA LYS A 515 6.85 14.90 -11.93
C LYS A 515 7.28 13.84 -12.95
N GLY A 516 8.15 14.19 -13.90
CA GLY A 516 8.76 13.28 -14.87
C GLY A 516 10.06 12.60 -14.41
N SER A 517 10.59 12.93 -13.23
CA SER A 517 11.89 12.40 -12.76
C SER A 517 11.95 10.88 -12.68
N GLN A 518 10.88 10.21 -12.26
CA GLN A 518 10.84 8.74 -12.21
C GLN A 518 10.92 8.12 -13.61
N GLY A 519 10.11 8.62 -14.57
CA GLY A 519 10.12 8.11 -15.94
C GLY A 519 11.46 8.37 -16.64
N PHE A 520 12.10 9.50 -16.36
CA PHE A 520 13.46 9.78 -16.83
C PHE A 520 14.48 8.77 -16.27
N LEU A 521 14.44 8.45 -14.98
CA LEU A 521 15.36 7.49 -14.37
C LEU A 521 15.17 6.07 -14.91
N GLU A 522 13.92 5.66 -15.09
CA GLU A 522 13.58 4.35 -15.66
C GLU A 522 14.12 4.24 -17.10
N ALA A 523 13.89 5.26 -17.93
CA ALA A 523 14.42 5.33 -19.30
C ALA A 523 15.95 5.32 -19.32
N LEU A 524 16.60 6.09 -18.42
CA LEU A 524 18.05 6.13 -18.29
C LEU A 524 18.61 4.77 -17.88
N ARG A 525 18.00 4.10 -16.90
CA ARG A 525 18.41 2.76 -16.46
C ARG A 525 18.29 1.75 -17.60
N PHE A 526 17.16 1.75 -18.32
CA PHE A 526 16.95 0.84 -19.45
C PHE A 526 18.00 1.04 -20.55
N SER A 527 18.24 2.29 -20.93
CA SER A 527 19.27 2.64 -21.91
C SER A 527 20.68 2.26 -21.44
N LEU A 528 21.00 2.46 -20.15
CA LEU A 528 22.27 2.00 -19.56
C LEU A 528 22.45 0.49 -19.65
N MET A 529 21.40 -0.30 -19.42
CA MET A 529 21.48 -1.77 -19.54
C MET A 529 21.86 -2.20 -20.96
N ASN A 530 21.47 -1.44 -21.99
CA ASN A 530 21.84 -1.71 -23.38
C ASN A 530 23.27 -1.29 -23.70
N PHE A 531 23.73 -0.14 -23.21
CA PHE A 531 25.06 0.39 -23.54
C PHE A 531 26.21 -0.19 -22.70
N LEU A 532 25.96 -0.68 -21.49
CA LEU A 532 27.00 -1.28 -20.63
C LEU A 532 27.73 -2.44 -21.32
N PRO A 533 27.04 -3.46 -21.89
CA PRO A 533 27.71 -4.53 -22.63
C PRO A 533 28.45 -4.04 -23.88
N MET A 534 27.91 -3.04 -24.59
CA MET A 534 28.54 -2.48 -25.79
C MET A 534 29.88 -1.78 -25.48
N GLU A 535 30.01 -1.19 -24.30
CA GLU A 535 31.26 -0.59 -23.81
C GLU A 535 32.16 -1.60 -23.08
N GLY A 536 31.84 -2.90 -23.13
CA GLY A 536 32.64 -3.97 -22.50
C GLY A 536 32.53 -4.01 -20.97
N VAL A 537 31.52 -3.37 -20.39
CA VAL A 537 31.33 -3.29 -18.94
C VAL A 537 30.38 -4.40 -18.48
N LYS A 538 30.93 -5.37 -17.73
CA LYS A 538 30.15 -6.43 -17.08
C LYS A 538 29.65 -5.95 -15.73
N ALA A 539 28.45 -5.37 -15.71
CA ALA A 539 27.82 -4.84 -14.51
C ALA A 539 26.31 -5.13 -14.49
N SER A 540 25.72 -5.08 -13.29
CA SER A 540 24.29 -5.12 -13.07
C SER A 540 23.82 -3.79 -12.47
N LEU A 541 22.60 -3.40 -12.84
CA LEU A 541 21.92 -2.21 -12.31
C LEU A 541 20.71 -2.65 -11.48
N ASP A 542 20.67 -2.26 -10.22
CA ASP A 542 19.50 -2.50 -9.36
C ASP A 542 18.37 -1.52 -9.71
N GLN A 543 17.20 -1.69 -9.08
CA GLN A 543 16.06 -0.80 -9.27
C GLN A 543 16.38 0.64 -8.86
N GLU A 544 16.03 1.59 -9.73
CA GLU A 544 16.19 3.01 -9.52
C GLU A 544 15.22 3.56 -8.47
N PHE A 545 15.62 4.62 -7.79
CA PHE A 545 14.76 5.30 -6.85
C PHE A 545 15.05 6.79 -6.72
N ILE A 546 14.02 7.54 -6.33
CA ILE A 546 14.14 8.93 -5.93
C ILE A 546 14.48 9.00 -4.44
N LEU A 547 15.43 9.87 -4.10
CA LEU A 547 15.91 10.13 -2.76
C LEU A 547 15.81 11.63 -2.45
N GLU A 548 14.99 11.95 -1.46
CA GLU A 548 14.98 13.28 -0.85
C GLU A 548 16.20 13.42 0.07
N VAL A 549 16.92 14.53 -0.11
CA VAL A 549 18.11 14.91 0.63
C VAL A 549 18.03 16.37 1.04
N ASP A 550 18.89 16.77 1.98
CA ASP A 550 19.08 18.19 2.27
C ASP A 550 19.53 18.93 1.00
N ASP A 551 19.17 20.20 0.87
CA ASP A 551 19.45 20.98 -0.33
C ASP A 551 20.96 21.14 -0.58
N ILE A 552 21.53 20.32 -1.47
CA ILE A 552 22.97 20.23 -1.73
C ILE A 552 23.40 20.99 -2.98
N HIS A 553 24.62 21.53 -2.96
CA HIS A 553 25.28 22.04 -4.17
C HIS A 553 25.89 20.89 -4.99
N PHE A 554 25.05 20.18 -5.76
CA PHE A 554 25.41 18.91 -6.42
C PHE A 554 26.71 18.96 -7.22
N LEU A 555 26.98 20.03 -7.98
CA LEU A 555 28.19 20.16 -8.77
C LEU A 555 29.48 20.16 -7.92
N LYS A 556 29.46 20.80 -6.75
CA LYS A 556 30.59 20.83 -5.82
C LYS A 556 30.78 19.48 -5.14
N LEU A 557 29.68 18.82 -4.79
CA LEU A 557 29.71 17.45 -4.27
C LEU A 557 30.35 16.49 -5.29
N ALA A 558 29.91 16.56 -6.55
CA ALA A 558 30.46 15.74 -7.61
C ALA A 558 31.94 16.03 -7.86
N GLU A 559 32.36 17.30 -7.90
CA GLU A 559 33.78 17.68 -8.06
C GLU A 559 34.68 17.07 -6.98
N GLY A 560 34.23 17.02 -5.73
CA GLY A 560 34.99 16.45 -4.63
C GLY A 560 35.00 14.92 -4.60
N GLU A 561 33.84 14.29 -4.74
CA GLU A 561 33.64 12.89 -4.33
C GLU A 561 33.28 11.95 -5.49
N SER A 562 32.95 12.43 -6.69
CA SER A 562 32.56 11.56 -7.81
C SER A 562 33.76 11.02 -8.62
N GLU A 563 33.57 9.89 -9.30
CA GLU A 563 34.54 9.32 -10.24
C GLU A 563 34.47 9.99 -11.62
N PHE A 564 33.29 10.44 -12.00
CA PHE A 564 33.03 11.29 -13.17
C PHE A 564 31.76 12.11 -12.96
N LEU A 565 31.59 13.15 -13.77
CA LEU A 565 30.38 13.97 -13.86
C LEU A 565 30.06 14.24 -15.32
N ILE A 566 28.81 14.01 -15.73
CA ILE A 566 28.31 14.32 -17.07
C ILE A 566 27.10 15.22 -16.92
N ILE A 567 27.10 16.33 -17.67
CA ILE A 567 26.01 17.29 -17.66
C ILE A 567 25.34 17.31 -19.04
N ARG A 568 24.00 17.33 -19.05
CA ARG A 568 23.15 17.41 -20.24
C ARG A 568 21.94 18.31 -20.01
N GLU A 569 21.31 18.71 -21.10
CA GLU A 569 20.05 19.44 -21.10
C GLU A 569 18.92 18.46 -21.47
N HIS A 570 17.85 18.45 -20.68
CA HIS A 570 16.63 17.69 -20.96
C HIS A 570 15.43 18.59 -20.70
N GLU A 571 14.68 18.87 -21.76
CA GLU A 571 13.44 19.67 -21.71
C GLU A 571 13.64 21.09 -21.14
N GLY A 572 14.81 21.70 -21.38
CA GLY A 572 15.17 23.03 -20.85
C GLY A 572 15.64 22.99 -19.39
N LEU A 573 15.87 21.81 -18.82
CA LEU A 573 16.47 21.63 -17.49
C LEU A 573 17.86 21.02 -17.62
N GLU A 574 18.82 21.55 -16.86
CA GLU A 574 20.12 20.92 -16.73
C GLU A 574 20.01 19.70 -15.81
N VAL A 575 20.54 18.58 -16.31
CA VAL A 575 20.60 17.29 -15.64
C VAL A 575 22.08 16.93 -15.46
N GLY A 576 22.48 16.76 -14.21
CA GLY A 576 23.82 16.31 -13.84
C GLY A 576 23.78 14.85 -13.43
N VAL A 577 24.64 14.03 -14.03
CA VAL A 577 24.82 12.62 -13.67
C VAL A 577 26.24 12.39 -13.20
N ALA A 578 26.38 11.92 -11.97
CA ALA A 578 27.66 11.61 -11.36
C ALA A 578 27.68 10.17 -10.90
N PHE A 579 28.86 9.55 -10.93
CA PHE A 579 29.06 8.24 -10.29
C PHE A 579 29.81 8.41 -8.98
N PHE A 580 29.23 7.91 -7.90
CA PHE A 580 29.87 7.88 -6.59
C PHE A 580 30.24 6.44 -6.23
N LYS A 581 31.48 6.24 -5.80
CA LYS A 581 31.97 4.93 -5.40
C LYS A 581 31.33 4.50 -4.08
N GLY A 582 30.73 3.31 -4.08
CA GLY A 582 30.18 2.67 -2.90
C GLY A 582 31.20 1.79 -2.21
N ASP A 583 30.92 1.42 -0.96
CA ASP A 583 31.77 0.50 -0.22
C ASP A 583 31.46 -0.96 -0.65
N PRO A 584 32.38 -1.67 -1.32
CA PRO A 584 32.13 -3.02 -1.78
C PRO A 584 31.83 -3.99 -0.63
N SER A 585 32.35 -3.72 0.58
CA SER A 585 32.23 -4.60 1.74
C SER A 585 30.80 -4.71 2.30
N LYS A 586 29.95 -3.73 1.99
CA LYS A 586 28.56 -3.65 2.46
C LYS A 586 27.57 -4.48 1.64
N THR A 587 28.03 -5.09 0.55
CA THR A 587 27.18 -5.92 -0.33
C THR A 587 27.31 -7.43 -0.07
N HIS A 588 28.08 -7.84 0.94
CA HIS A 588 28.26 -9.26 1.27
C HIS A 588 27.04 -9.84 1.95
N VAL A 589 26.12 -10.34 1.12
CA VAL A 589 24.90 -10.98 1.55
C VAL A 589 25.08 -12.48 1.44
N LYS A 590 24.86 -13.19 2.55
CA LYS A 590 24.84 -14.65 2.58
C LYS A 590 23.39 -15.11 2.49
N LYS A 591 23.05 -15.88 1.45
CA LYS A 591 21.77 -16.59 1.40
C LYS A 591 21.72 -17.55 2.59
N ALA A 592 20.71 -17.40 3.44
CA ALA A 592 20.47 -18.33 4.54
C ALA A 592 19.46 -19.41 4.11
N VAL A 593 19.30 -20.41 4.97
CA VAL A 593 18.27 -21.45 4.81
C VAL A 593 16.89 -20.80 5.02
N ASP A 594 15.88 -21.25 4.26
CA ASP A 594 14.46 -20.86 4.37
C ASP A 594 14.05 -19.49 3.79
N LYS A 595 14.47 -19.16 2.56
CA LYS A 595 14.07 -17.89 1.88
C LYS A 595 14.37 -16.64 2.70
N MET A 596 15.38 -16.73 3.56
CA MET A 596 15.84 -15.67 4.43
C MET A 596 17.26 -15.29 4.03
N VAL A 597 17.57 -14.02 4.22
CA VAL A 597 18.83 -13.43 3.82
C VAL A 597 19.46 -12.79 5.04
N SER A 598 20.67 -13.21 5.41
CA SER A 598 21.36 -12.69 6.59
C SER A 598 22.05 -11.36 6.27
N ILE A 599 21.77 -10.34 7.08
CA ILE A 599 22.31 -8.98 6.98
C ILE A 599 23.11 -8.63 8.24
N LYS A 600 24.19 -7.87 8.10
CA LYS A 600 24.98 -7.45 9.25
C LYS A 600 24.25 -6.33 9.99
N ILE A 601 24.33 -6.37 11.31
CA ILE A 601 23.77 -5.32 12.17
C ILE A 601 24.43 -3.96 11.87
N ASP A 602 25.71 -3.98 11.46
CA ASP A 602 26.47 -2.76 11.15
C ASP A 602 25.96 -1.98 9.95
N ASP A 603 25.33 -2.67 8.99
CA ASP A 603 24.80 -2.08 7.77
C ASP A 603 23.51 -1.27 8.03
N LEU A 604 22.91 -1.40 9.21
CA LEU A 604 21.71 -0.64 9.60
C LEU A 604 22.08 0.73 10.17
N SER A 605 21.53 1.79 9.57
CA SER A 605 21.63 3.17 10.05
C SER A 605 20.76 3.38 11.30
N THR A 606 21.30 4.09 12.28
CA THR A 606 20.53 4.53 13.45
C THR A 606 19.72 5.79 13.19
N GLU A 607 19.99 6.49 12.09
CA GLU A 607 19.38 7.76 11.74
C GLU A 607 18.23 7.59 10.73
N ASP A 608 18.30 6.56 9.88
CA ASP A 608 17.38 6.34 8.78
C ASP A 608 16.43 5.17 9.06
N PRO A 609 15.10 5.35 8.87
CA PRO A 609 14.13 4.29 9.09
C PRO A 609 14.28 3.19 8.03
N VAL A 610 14.10 1.93 8.43
CA VAL A 610 14.17 0.80 7.49
C VAL A 610 12.91 0.72 6.63
N THR A 611 13.06 0.27 5.40
CA THR A 611 11.96 0.08 4.42
C THR A 611 11.56 -1.39 4.26
N PHE A 612 11.93 -2.24 5.22
CA PHE A 612 11.75 -3.69 5.17
C PHE A 612 11.56 -4.25 6.59
N LYS A 613 11.07 -5.49 6.68
CA LYS A 613 11.00 -6.23 7.95
C LYS A 613 12.31 -6.97 8.20
N ALA A 614 12.82 -6.92 9.43
CA ALA A 614 14.00 -7.68 9.84
C ALA A 614 13.68 -8.58 11.03
N TYR A 615 14.20 -9.80 10.99
CA TYR A 615 13.92 -10.87 11.94
C TYR A 615 15.18 -11.31 12.67
N LEU A 616 15.03 -11.63 13.95
CA LEU A 616 16.06 -12.27 14.76
C LEU A 616 15.89 -13.78 14.66
N LYS A 617 16.96 -14.50 14.29
CA LYS A 617 16.96 -15.97 14.27
C LYS A 617 17.30 -16.51 15.66
N MET A 618 16.46 -17.37 16.19
CA MET A 618 16.66 -18.01 17.48
C MET A 618 17.39 -19.35 17.29
N GLU A 619 18.62 -19.48 17.82
CA GLU A 619 19.47 -20.65 17.56
C GLU A 619 18.87 -21.97 18.10
N LEU A 620 18.16 -21.92 19.23
CA LEU A 620 17.64 -23.12 19.89
C LEU A 620 16.52 -23.82 19.10
N ASN A 621 15.64 -23.05 18.45
CA ASN A 621 14.47 -23.59 17.76
C ASN A 621 14.44 -23.26 16.26
N GLN A 622 15.48 -22.59 15.76
CA GLN A 622 15.62 -22.14 14.37
C GLN A 622 14.45 -21.26 13.88
N LYS A 623 13.65 -20.68 14.79
CA LYS A 623 12.54 -19.78 14.43
C LYS A 623 13.02 -18.35 14.23
N TYR A 624 12.33 -17.63 13.36
CA TYR A 624 12.53 -16.21 13.11
C TYR A 624 11.50 -15.39 13.89
N VAL A 625 11.95 -14.41 14.65
CA VAL A 625 11.11 -13.50 15.43
C VAL A 625 11.25 -12.10 14.86
N LEU A 626 10.14 -11.45 14.50
CA LEU A 626 10.15 -10.09 13.98
C LEU A 626 10.79 -9.14 14.99
N TYR A 627 11.89 -8.49 14.59
CA TYR A 627 12.68 -7.61 15.44
C TYR A 627 12.49 -6.14 15.07
N LEU A 628 12.51 -5.84 13.77
CA LEU A 628 12.34 -4.49 13.24
C LEU A 628 11.24 -4.48 12.18
N THR A 629 10.25 -3.60 12.35
CA THR A 629 9.19 -3.38 11.37
C THR A 629 9.58 -2.26 10.41
N GLU A 630 8.99 -2.27 9.22
CA GLU A 630 9.09 -1.17 8.26
C GLU A 630 8.72 0.17 8.90
N GLY A 631 9.43 1.24 8.51
CA GLY A 631 9.27 2.59 9.02
C GLY A 631 9.97 2.87 10.36
N ARG A 632 10.52 1.86 11.05
CA ARG A 632 11.22 2.05 12.33
C ARG A 632 12.72 2.26 12.14
N LYS A 633 13.33 2.98 13.08
CA LYS A 633 14.79 3.16 13.19
C LYS A 633 15.33 2.17 14.22
N ILE A 634 16.52 1.62 13.99
CA ILE A 634 17.25 0.90 15.03
C ILE A 634 17.96 1.92 15.93
N LEU A 635 17.77 1.82 17.24
CA LEU A 635 18.46 2.71 18.17
C LEU A 635 19.92 2.28 18.35
N SER A 636 20.82 3.23 18.64
CA SER A 636 22.23 2.94 18.95
C SER A 636 22.36 1.92 20.10
N SER A 637 21.59 2.13 21.17
CA SER A 637 21.56 1.22 22.32
C SER A 637 21.04 -0.19 21.99
N GLN A 638 20.13 -0.32 21.00
CA GLN A 638 19.68 -1.62 20.51
C GLN A 638 20.78 -2.30 19.70
N LYS A 639 21.46 -1.56 18.82
CA LYS A 639 22.62 -2.02 18.04
C LYS A 639 23.72 -2.57 18.97
N ASP A 640 24.03 -1.85 20.05
CA ASP A 640 25.02 -2.26 21.04
C ASP A 640 24.61 -3.51 21.81
N ARG A 641 23.33 -3.63 22.19
CA ARG A 641 22.79 -4.83 22.85
C ARG A 641 22.88 -6.05 21.95
N LEU A 642 22.52 -5.94 20.67
CA LEU A 642 22.62 -7.04 19.72
C LEU A 642 24.08 -7.51 19.55
N LYS A 643 25.02 -6.55 19.46
CA LYS A 643 26.45 -6.85 19.41
C LYS A 643 26.96 -7.51 20.69
N LYS A 644 26.58 -6.98 21.86
CA LYS A 644 26.96 -7.54 23.17
C LYS A 644 26.45 -8.97 23.37
N SER A 645 25.23 -9.24 22.89
CA SER A 645 24.64 -10.58 22.87
C SER A 645 25.20 -11.50 21.79
N LYS A 646 26.21 -11.07 21.03
CA LYS A 646 26.85 -11.81 19.94
C LYS A 646 25.87 -12.33 18.89
N VAL A 647 24.82 -11.56 18.60
CA VAL A 647 23.88 -11.89 17.52
C VAL A 647 24.62 -11.80 16.18
N PRO A 648 24.65 -12.86 15.36
CA PRO A 648 25.45 -12.89 14.13
C PRO A 648 24.96 -11.90 13.07
N GLY A 649 23.66 -11.64 13.05
CA GLY A 649 23.01 -10.74 12.09
C GLY A 649 21.50 -10.76 12.25
N LEU A 650 20.83 -9.86 11.54
CA LEU A 650 19.40 -9.95 11.33
C LEU A 650 19.12 -10.69 10.02
N HIS A 651 17.89 -11.10 9.82
CA HIS A 651 17.45 -11.82 8.63
C HIS A 651 16.32 -11.04 7.96
N VAL A 652 16.32 -10.98 6.64
CA VAL A 652 15.28 -10.34 5.82
C VAL A 652 14.69 -11.40 4.90
N ASN A 653 13.38 -11.33 4.64
CA ASN A 653 12.76 -12.21 3.65
C ASN A 653 13.41 -11.98 2.27
N GLU A 654 13.57 -13.03 1.48
CA GLU A 654 14.12 -12.94 0.12
C GLU A 654 13.30 -11.98 -0.77
N GLU A 655 11.99 -11.90 -0.56
CA GLU A 655 11.09 -10.96 -1.24
C GLU A 655 11.31 -9.49 -0.86
N ASP A 656 11.79 -9.22 0.37
CA ASP A 656 12.11 -7.88 0.85
C ASP A 656 13.60 -7.52 0.63
N PHE A 657 14.37 -8.42 0.03
CA PHE A 657 15.81 -8.25 -0.12
C PHE A 657 16.18 -7.05 -1.00
N GLU A 658 15.42 -6.81 -2.08
CA GLU A 658 15.61 -5.64 -2.94
C GLU A 658 15.37 -4.33 -2.17
N LYS A 659 14.39 -4.31 -1.26
CA LYS A 659 14.14 -3.15 -0.38
C LYS A 659 15.30 -2.90 0.56
N PHE A 660 15.94 -3.95 1.06
CA PHE A 660 17.16 -3.83 1.86
C PHE A 660 18.33 -3.26 1.05
N LEU A 661 18.56 -3.74 -0.17
CA LEU A 661 19.62 -3.20 -1.04
C LEU A 661 19.37 -1.72 -1.39
N ARG A 662 18.12 -1.35 -1.65
CA ARG A 662 17.70 0.05 -1.81
C ARG A 662 17.99 0.86 -0.55
N TYR A 663 17.65 0.36 0.62
CA TYR A 663 17.94 1.02 1.90
C TYR A 663 19.45 1.28 2.10
N LEU A 664 20.30 0.30 1.82
CA LEU A 664 21.76 0.49 1.92
C LEU A 664 22.24 1.62 1.02
N SER A 665 21.76 1.63 -0.23
CA SER A 665 22.07 2.66 -1.22
C SER A 665 21.62 4.05 -0.74
N GLN A 666 20.42 4.14 -0.15
CA GLN A 666 19.90 5.39 0.43
C GLN A 666 20.78 5.89 1.58
N VAL A 667 21.16 5.01 2.50
CA VAL A 667 22.01 5.34 3.65
C VAL A 667 23.38 5.83 3.18
N GLU A 668 23.99 5.18 2.19
CA GLU A 668 25.29 5.61 1.66
C GLU A 668 25.23 7.00 1.01
N VAL A 669 24.24 7.24 0.15
CA VAL A 669 24.08 8.56 -0.50
C VAL A 669 23.77 9.65 0.54
N ARG A 670 22.93 9.37 1.54
CA ARG A 670 22.67 10.34 2.63
C ARG A 670 23.91 10.62 3.47
N ASN A 671 24.70 9.61 3.79
CA ASN A 671 25.95 9.81 4.53
C ASN A 671 26.95 10.65 3.72
N LEU A 672 27.03 10.44 2.40
CA LEU A 672 27.83 11.26 1.51
C LEU A 672 27.38 12.73 1.54
N VAL A 673 26.07 12.98 1.44
CA VAL A 673 25.47 14.31 1.53
C VAL A 673 25.73 14.97 2.89
N ARG A 674 25.52 14.26 4.01
CA ARG A 674 25.78 14.76 5.37
C ARG A 674 27.24 15.14 5.55
N LYS A 675 28.17 14.30 5.07
CA LYS A 675 29.62 14.56 5.12
C LYS A 675 29.96 15.84 4.36
N PHE A 676 29.43 16.00 3.14
CA PHE A 676 29.64 17.19 2.32
C PHE A 676 29.08 18.45 2.98
N ASN A 677 27.84 18.41 3.47
CA ASN A 677 27.21 19.56 4.14
C ASN A 677 27.98 19.98 5.40
N LYS A 678 28.54 19.01 6.14
CA LYS A 678 29.41 19.29 7.29
C LYS A 678 30.72 19.98 6.88
N GLN A 679 31.37 19.52 5.80
CA GLN A 679 32.58 20.16 5.29
C GLN A 679 32.31 21.57 4.76
N GLU A 680 31.15 21.78 4.12
CA GLU A 680 30.75 23.09 3.61
C GLU A 680 30.45 24.08 4.73
N SER A 681 29.82 23.62 5.83
CA SER A 681 29.56 24.48 6.99
C SER A 681 30.84 24.84 7.75
N GLU A 682 31.77 23.89 7.90
CA GLU A 682 33.09 24.13 8.49
C GLU A 682 33.89 25.15 7.65
N SER A 683 33.87 25.03 6.32
CA SER A 683 34.58 25.94 5.39
C SER A 683 34.00 27.36 5.35
N LYS A 684 32.72 27.55 5.73
CA LYS A 684 32.09 28.88 5.84
C LYS A 684 32.36 29.54 7.19
N SER A 685 32.73 28.76 8.21
CA SER A 685 33.03 29.25 9.55
C SER A 685 34.50 29.61 9.77
N ALA A 686 35.39 29.06 8.93
CA ALA A 686 36.80 29.42 8.83
C ALA A 686 36.98 30.64 7.92
#